data_AF-A0A1T4X675-F1
#
_entry.id   AF-A0A1T4X675-F1
#
_cell.length_a   1.000
_cell.length_b   1.000
_cell.length_c   1.000
_cell.angle_alpha   90.00
_cell.angle_beta   90.00
_cell.angle_gamma   90.00
#
_symmetry.space_group_name_H-M   'P 1'
#
loop_
_entity.id
_entity.type
_entity.pdbx_description
1 polymer ?
#
loop_
_entity_poly.entity_id
_entity_poly.type
_entity_poly.pdbx_seq_one_letter_code
_entity_poly.pdbx_strand_id
1 'polypeptide(L)'
;MSLPTISSIPLPDSRAGLTTAGAFLSAYNEASQLAMQQEQLASDLQMRDHQMQRQDQLMRWEGEDRQYQNDVIRPLEEQKMRLGNASEILGLQQQGADLRYREEMTRATSLRTGSDNAIYDSFNNDPRIRSGLEAGMRLFGGQGAGAPGANSIGKATRYGYANDSTPDSNSRAGIGAWVSPQEQARIKAGEDTPNRLRSGDLALSPDVERAMRMAGIKPGQTLALQYADGSEHVGRWMDRTATSYQGKALTGRFDIYDPDGSHAARDGHPVVSFKRAGDDTAAPIGASQVQTMRDAESVLDAYEAATEYVQKFTRQDSRGNLVLDPRAQPIAEQALAMETAIKANPMLSGMAQQRVNQRQEEAAQKAVSSIMTFHQPGQFEDFRARQPGAFHVLQRWDMGQDVPREHKMQAVQMLQAHAANYKPGQNAAKALPASALTMLQTIGKAQAMPRPQGKQDPSDPKKVMEPDAKAMAEWEAAQAEAAGAGTALAAMAMYDPSVAEVYQRVFAPKKQQPGPKGPEGNQTPAPATSDDSGLTVDELLDRKKKSAEAQLELAKMDDVTASVNTLAAELSKEHGVTVQAANVANEILKDHNKPSGRKAKAPLHVDEFGRTYGEGAETAYDEMIPASQFYAEKLKLPVDELKRWAKAQQKGASASKKEIHRGLTPEQARMLPSGSLVEDQNGVLRTVP
;
A
#
# COMPACT_ATOMS: atom_id res chain seq x y z
N MET A 1 51.42 28.49 -36.16
CA MET A 1 51.98 27.29 -36.80
C MET A 1 50.92 26.75 -37.74
N SER A 2 51.17 26.80 -39.04
CA SER A 2 50.26 26.35 -40.10
C SER A 2 50.66 24.95 -40.55
N LEU A 3 49.70 24.04 -40.70
CA LEU A 3 49.85 22.70 -41.27
C LEU A 3 48.53 22.30 -42.00
N PRO A 4 48.58 21.37 -42.96
CA PRO A 4 48.25 21.67 -44.36
C PRO A 4 47.01 20.96 -44.91
N THR A 5 46.53 21.45 -46.06
CA THR A 5 45.47 20.88 -46.88
C THR A 5 45.95 19.60 -47.58
N ILE A 6 45.24 18.49 -47.39
CA ILE A 6 45.38 17.26 -48.18
C ILE A 6 44.20 17.15 -49.15
N SER A 7 44.56 17.13 -50.41
CA SER A 7 43.74 16.96 -51.61
C SER A 7 43.41 15.50 -51.90
N SER A 8 42.17 15.26 -52.33
CA SER A 8 41.73 14.27 -53.33
C SER A 8 42.15 12.80 -53.17
N ILE A 9 41.21 11.99 -52.67
CA ILE A 9 41.13 10.54 -52.94
C ILE A 9 40.14 10.36 -54.10
N PRO A 10 40.48 9.64 -55.18
CA PRO A 10 39.58 9.45 -56.32
C PRO A 10 38.45 8.47 -55.96
N LEU A 11 37.22 8.84 -56.31
CA LEU A 11 36.03 7.99 -56.24
C LEU A 11 36.12 6.88 -57.31
N PRO A 12 35.72 5.63 -57.00
CA PRO A 12 35.59 4.58 -58.00
C PRO A 12 34.38 4.80 -58.90
N ASP A 13 34.53 4.35 -60.15
CA ASP A 13 33.60 4.45 -61.27
C ASP A 13 32.15 4.07 -60.94
N SER A 14 31.21 4.96 -61.32
CA SER A 14 29.78 4.93 -60.99
C SER A 14 28.96 3.82 -61.67
N ARG A 15 29.58 2.92 -62.44
CA ARG A 15 28.89 1.81 -63.11
C ARG A 15 28.83 0.51 -62.31
N ALA A 16 29.59 0.39 -61.21
CA ALA A 16 29.54 -0.80 -60.35
C ALA A 16 28.48 -0.71 -59.21
N GLY A 17 27.93 0.48 -58.93
CA GLY A 17 27.09 0.72 -57.75
C GLY A 17 25.66 0.20 -57.81
N LEU A 18 25.10 -0.03 -59.00
CA LEU A 18 23.71 -0.48 -59.18
C LEU A 18 23.54 -1.98 -58.88
N THR A 19 24.56 -2.80 -59.14
CA THR A 19 24.57 -4.22 -58.76
C THR A 19 24.73 -4.42 -57.25
N THR A 20 25.45 -3.53 -56.58
CA THR A 20 25.74 -3.64 -55.14
C THR A 20 24.53 -3.25 -54.28
N ALA A 21 23.73 -2.27 -54.71
CA ALA A 21 22.51 -1.86 -53.99
C ALA A 21 21.41 -2.92 -54.01
N GLY A 22 21.24 -3.65 -55.12
CA GLY A 22 20.32 -4.79 -55.20
C GLY A 22 20.73 -5.96 -54.30
N ALA A 23 22.03 -6.26 -54.24
CA ALA A 23 22.58 -7.28 -53.34
C ALA A 23 22.39 -6.91 -51.86
N PHE A 24 22.53 -5.62 -51.51
CA PHE A 24 22.29 -5.14 -50.14
C PHE A 24 20.82 -5.26 -49.72
N LEU A 25 19.87 -4.95 -50.61
CA LEU A 25 18.44 -5.07 -50.29
C LEU A 25 18.01 -6.54 -50.12
N SER A 26 18.56 -7.44 -50.94
CA SER A 26 18.32 -8.89 -50.80
C SER A 26 18.90 -9.40 -49.47
N ALA A 27 20.14 -9.04 -49.15
CA ALA A 27 20.79 -9.42 -47.90
C ALA A 27 20.05 -8.87 -46.66
N TYR A 28 19.49 -7.66 -46.75
CA TYR A 28 18.71 -7.08 -45.65
C TYR A 28 17.38 -7.82 -45.43
N ASN A 29 16.69 -8.21 -46.50
CA ASN A 29 15.44 -8.97 -46.39
C ASN A 29 15.68 -10.38 -45.87
N GLU A 30 16.75 -11.05 -46.31
CA GLU A 30 17.17 -12.36 -45.78
C GLU A 30 17.57 -12.28 -44.30
N ALA A 31 18.33 -11.26 -43.91
CA ALA A 31 18.69 -11.03 -42.51
C ALA A 31 17.46 -10.76 -41.62
N SER A 32 16.46 -10.03 -42.14
CA SER A 32 15.21 -9.77 -41.41
C SER A 32 14.36 -11.02 -41.24
N GLN A 33 14.29 -11.90 -42.25
CA GLN A 33 13.60 -13.19 -42.13
C GLN A 33 14.31 -14.15 -41.16
N LEU A 34 15.64 -14.17 -41.18
CA LEU A 34 16.45 -14.93 -40.21
C LEU A 34 16.25 -14.43 -38.78
N ALA A 35 16.16 -13.11 -38.58
CA ALA A 35 15.87 -12.54 -37.26
C ALA A 35 14.49 -12.96 -36.74
N MET A 36 13.45 -12.93 -37.59
CA MET A 36 12.12 -13.42 -37.22
C MET A 36 12.10 -14.92 -36.89
N GLN A 37 12.82 -15.74 -37.65
CA GLN A 37 12.94 -17.18 -37.36
C GLN A 37 13.69 -17.45 -36.05
N GLN A 38 14.73 -16.67 -35.73
CA GLN A 38 15.46 -16.78 -34.47
C GLN A 38 14.58 -16.38 -33.27
N GLU A 39 13.75 -15.34 -33.41
CA GLU A 39 12.81 -14.93 -32.37
C GLU A 39 11.73 -16.00 -32.13
N GLN A 40 11.21 -16.61 -33.20
CA GLN A 40 10.25 -17.70 -33.08
C GLN A 40 10.86 -18.95 -32.42
N LEU A 41 12.09 -19.32 -32.79
CA LEU A 41 12.82 -20.42 -32.15
C LEU A 41 13.10 -20.14 -30.66
N ALA A 42 13.44 -18.90 -30.31
CA ALA A 42 13.66 -18.50 -28.92
C ALA A 42 12.36 -18.58 -28.10
N SER A 43 11.22 -18.20 -28.68
CA SER A 43 9.90 -18.35 -28.05
C SER A 43 9.52 -19.82 -27.83
N ASP A 44 9.76 -20.68 -28.83
CA ASP A 44 9.48 -22.12 -28.72
C ASP A 44 10.37 -22.81 -27.67
N LEU A 45 11.65 -22.43 -27.58
CA LEU A 45 12.55 -22.92 -26.53
C LEU A 45 12.10 -22.46 -25.13
N GLN A 46 11.67 -21.20 -24.99
CA GLN A 46 11.10 -20.70 -23.74
C GLN A 46 9.84 -21.48 -23.31
N MET A 47 8.94 -21.77 -24.26
CA MET A 47 7.74 -22.57 -23.99
C MET A 47 8.08 -23.99 -23.57
N ARG A 48 9.10 -24.61 -24.19
CA ARG A 48 9.56 -25.96 -23.86
C ARG A 48 10.23 -26.02 -22.49
N ASP A 49 11.07 -25.06 -22.14
CA ASP A 49 11.64 -24.93 -20.79
C ASP A 49 10.55 -24.75 -19.73
N HIS A 50 9.50 -23.98 -20.05
CA HIS A 50 8.37 -23.80 -19.15
C HIS A 50 7.56 -25.09 -18.95
N GLN A 51 7.45 -25.94 -19.99
CA GLN A 51 6.84 -27.26 -19.87
C GLN A 51 7.68 -28.22 -19.02
N MET A 52 8.99 -28.26 -19.21
CA MET A 52 9.88 -29.09 -18.40
C MET A 52 9.86 -28.67 -16.92
N GLN A 53 9.89 -27.36 -16.63
CA GLN A 53 9.76 -26.85 -15.26
C GLN A 53 8.43 -27.25 -14.61
N ARG A 54 7.33 -27.28 -15.37
CA ARG A 54 6.03 -27.75 -14.88
C ARG A 54 6.06 -29.25 -14.55
N GLN A 55 6.69 -30.06 -15.39
CA GLN A 55 6.81 -31.50 -15.18
C GLN A 55 7.66 -31.83 -13.94
N ASP A 56 8.77 -31.11 -13.74
CA ASP A 56 9.61 -31.26 -12.54
C ASP A 56 8.88 -30.86 -11.25
N GLN A 57 8.06 -29.81 -11.30
CA GLN A 57 7.23 -29.39 -10.16
C GLN A 57 6.18 -30.45 -9.80
N LEU A 58 5.53 -31.06 -10.80
CA LEU A 58 4.60 -32.18 -10.60
C LEU A 58 5.27 -33.38 -9.94
N MET A 59 6.45 -33.77 -10.43
CA MET A 59 7.20 -34.89 -9.86
C MET A 59 7.67 -34.63 -8.42
N ARG A 60 8.01 -33.37 -8.07
CA ARG A 60 8.31 -32.99 -6.68
C ARG A 60 7.09 -33.05 -5.79
N TRP A 61 5.95 -32.52 -6.24
CA TRP A 61 4.69 -32.58 -5.49
C TRP A 61 4.25 -34.02 -5.20
N GLU A 62 4.33 -34.91 -6.19
CA GLU A 62 4.01 -36.33 -5.97
C GLU A 62 4.99 -37.04 -5.01
N GLY A 63 6.23 -36.55 -4.94
CA GLY A 63 7.23 -37.01 -3.98
C GLY A 63 6.92 -36.54 -2.56
N GLU A 64 6.59 -35.26 -2.40
CA GLU A 64 6.23 -34.63 -1.12
C GLU A 64 4.92 -35.20 -0.55
N ASP A 65 3.90 -35.44 -1.39
CA ASP A 65 2.63 -36.06 -0.95
C ASP A 65 2.84 -37.51 -0.50
N ARG A 66 3.66 -38.29 -1.23
CA ARG A 66 4.06 -39.64 -0.79
C ARG A 66 4.84 -39.62 0.50
N GLN A 67 5.69 -38.62 0.72
CA GLN A 67 6.43 -38.48 1.96
C GLN A 67 5.50 -38.12 3.12
N TYR A 68 4.57 -37.18 2.93
CA TYR A 68 3.57 -36.80 3.93
C TYR A 68 2.64 -37.96 4.32
N GLN A 69 2.16 -38.73 3.34
CA GLN A 69 1.41 -39.97 3.59
C GLN A 69 2.19 -40.96 4.46
N ASN A 70 3.48 -41.11 4.20
CA ASN A 70 4.33 -42.08 4.89
C ASN A 70 4.78 -41.63 6.29
N ASP A 71 5.01 -40.33 6.47
CA ASP A 71 5.61 -39.77 7.69
C ASP A 71 4.55 -39.28 8.68
N VAL A 72 3.36 -38.91 8.22
CA VAL A 72 2.30 -38.33 9.07
C VAL A 72 1.07 -39.22 9.13
N ILE A 73 0.49 -39.57 7.98
CA ILE A 73 -0.79 -40.30 7.97
C ILE A 73 -0.62 -41.75 8.43
N ARG A 74 0.36 -42.47 7.89
CA ARG A 74 0.57 -43.89 8.24
C ARG A 74 0.89 -44.10 9.73
N PRO A 75 1.76 -43.31 10.39
CA PRO A 75 1.97 -43.45 11.84
C PRO A 75 0.72 -43.16 12.68
N LEU A 76 -0.13 -42.22 12.26
CA LEU A 76 -1.41 -41.92 12.93
C LEU A 76 -2.42 -43.06 12.77
N GLU A 77 -2.48 -43.69 11.60
CA GLU A 77 -3.32 -44.87 11.38
C GLU A 77 -2.81 -46.09 12.17
N GLU A 78 -1.49 -46.29 12.25
CA GLU A 78 -0.88 -47.30 13.11
C GLU A 78 -1.15 -47.04 14.59
N GLN A 79 -1.10 -45.78 15.03
CA GLN A 79 -1.42 -45.37 16.39
C GLN A 79 -2.91 -45.59 16.71
N LYS A 80 -3.81 -45.30 15.75
CA LYS A 80 -5.24 -45.58 15.86
C LYS A 80 -5.52 -47.07 15.98
N MET A 81 -4.84 -47.92 15.22
CA MET A 81 -4.94 -49.38 15.36
C MET A 81 -4.41 -49.88 16.71
N ARG A 82 -3.32 -49.28 17.21
CA ARG A 82 -2.80 -49.60 18.56
C ARG A 82 -3.76 -49.19 19.68
N LEU A 83 -4.45 -48.06 19.53
CA LEU A 83 -5.43 -47.56 20.50
C LEU A 83 -6.77 -48.29 20.42
N GLY A 84 -7.14 -48.84 19.25
CA GLY A 84 -8.32 -49.68 19.07
C GLY A 84 -8.31 -50.95 19.94
N ASN A 85 -7.13 -51.47 20.27
CA ASN A 85 -6.94 -52.64 21.13
C ASN A 85 -6.80 -52.30 22.63
N ALA A 86 -6.82 -51.03 23.01
CA ALA A 86 -6.66 -50.57 24.40
C ALA A 86 -7.92 -49.85 24.94
N SER A 87 -9.10 -50.23 24.44
CA SER A 87 -10.37 -49.52 24.72
C SER A 87 -11.02 -49.83 26.07
N GLU A 88 -10.38 -50.60 26.97
CA GLU A 88 -10.94 -50.87 28.31
C GLU A 88 -10.36 -50.02 29.46
N ILE A 89 -9.32 -49.20 29.25
CA ILE A 89 -8.70 -48.48 30.38
C ILE A 89 -8.29 -47.05 29.97
N LEU A 90 -9.14 -46.06 30.30
CA LEU A 90 -8.90 -44.58 30.45
C LEU A 90 -9.79 -43.66 29.59
N GLY A 91 -11.00 -43.38 30.08
CA GLY A 91 -11.97 -42.46 29.49
C GLY A 91 -11.71 -40.95 29.66
N LEU A 92 -10.51 -40.48 29.99
CA LEU A 92 -10.20 -39.04 30.14
C LEU A 92 -9.05 -38.54 29.24
N GLN A 93 -8.17 -39.42 28.75
CA GLN A 93 -7.22 -39.05 27.69
C GLN A 93 -7.87 -39.04 26.29
N GLN A 94 -8.98 -39.76 26.13
CA GLN A 94 -9.71 -39.83 24.87
C GLN A 94 -10.30 -38.49 24.46
N GLN A 95 -10.83 -37.65 25.37
CA GLN A 95 -11.40 -36.35 25.00
C GLN A 95 -10.36 -35.35 24.49
N GLY A 96 -9.16 -35.32 25.08
CA GLY A 96 -8.07 -34.44 24.62
C GLY A 96 -7.47 -34.91 23.29
N ALA A 97 -7.39 -36.23 23.07
CA ALA A 97 -6.94 -36.81 21.82
C ALA A 97 -8.01 -36.66 20.71
N ASP A 98 -9.30 -36.80 21.02
CA ASP A 98 -10.40 -36.61 20.06
C ASP A 98 -10.55 -35.15 19.63
N LEU A 99 -10.33 -34.20 20.54
CA LEU A 99 -10.34 -32.77 20.20
C LEU A 99 -9.18 -32.42 19.27
N ARG A 100 -7.95 -32.86 19.59
CA ARG A 100 -6.80 -32.65 18.70
C ARG A 100 -6.95 -33.38 17.37
N TYR A 101 -7.47 -34.61 17.37
CA TYR A 101 -7.74 -35.36 16.16
C TYR A 101 -8.85 -34.71 15.31
N ARG A 102 -9.89 -34.14 15.93
CA ARG A 102 -10.91 -33.34 15.22
C ARG A 102 -10.35 -32.05 14.66
N GLU A 103 -9.51 -31.33 15.40
CA GLU A 103 -8.85 -30.11 14.93
C GLU A 103 -7.91 -30.41 13.76
N GLU A 104 -7.09 -31.46 13.87
CA GLU A 104 -6.18 -31.89 12.81
C GLU A 104 -6.92 -32.47 11.60
N MET A 105 -7.99 -33.24 11.79
CA MET A 105 -8.84 -33.71 10.68
C MET A 105 -9.59 -32.56 10.01
N THR A 106 -10.05 -31.55 10.76
CA THR A 106 -10.68 -30.36 10.18
C THR A 106 -9.67 -29.55 9.37
N ARG A 107 -8.44 -29.43 9.87
CA ARG A 107 -7.32 -28.78 9.17
C ARG A 107 -6.86 -29.57 7.95
N ALA A 108 -6.80 -30.90 8.03
CA ALA A 108 -6.45 -31.77 6.92
C ALA A 108 -7.57 -31.81 5.87
N THR A 109 -8.84 -31.75 6.29
CA THR A 109 -9.98 -31.69 5.36
C THR A 109 -10.03 -30.33 4.66
N SER A 110 -9.76 -29.22 5.34
CA SER A 110 -9.70 -27.88 4.72
C SER A 110 -8.51 -27.71 3.76
N LEU A 111 -7.38 -28.36 4.05
CA LEU A 111 -6.24 -28.46 3.12
C LEU A 111 -6.53 -29.35 1.91
N ARG A 112 -7.32 -30.42 2.09
CA ARG A 112 -7.64 -31.42 1.04
C ARG A 112 -8.80 -31.01 0.13
N THR A 113 -9.70 -30.13 0.58
CA THR A 113 -10.78 -29.54 -0.24
C THR A 113 -10.44 -28.14 -0.75
N GLY A 114 -9.15 -27.77 -0.83
CA GLY A 114 -8.74 -26.38 -1.05
C GLY A 114 -9.53 -25.66 -2.13
N SER A 115 -10.39 -24.71 -1.75
CA SER A 115 -10.64 -23.46 -2.50
C SER A 115 -11.80 -22.61 -1.98
N ASP A 116 -12.80 -23.13 -1.27
CA ASP A 116 -14.06 -22.36 -1.19
C ASP A 116 -14.16 -21.44 0.04
N ASN A 117 -13.66 -21.87 1.20
CA ASN A 117 -13.78 -21.09 2.45
C ASN A 117 -12.50 -20.35 2.88
N ALA A 118 -11.35 -20.55 2.24
CA ALA A 118 -10.08 -19.95 2.69
C ALA A 118 -10.11 -18.42 2.74
N ILE A 119 -10.84 -17.79 1.81
CA ILE A 119 -11.04 -16.33 1.79
C ILE A 119 -11.86 -15.89 3.01
N TYR A 120 -12.94 -16.62 3.29
CA TYR A 120 -13.86 -16.34 4.39
C TYR A 120 -13.21 -16.61 5.75
N ASP A 121 -12.45 -17.69 5.87
CA ASP A 121 -11.68 -18.03 7.08
C ASP A 121 -10.57 -17.01 7.34
N SER A 122 -9.85 -16.57 6.29
CA SER A 122 -8.85 -15.49 6.43
C SER A 122 -9.49 -14.20 6.91
N PHE A 123 -10.67 -13.87 6.38
CA PHE A 123 -11.42 -12.68 6.78
C PHE A 123 -11.91 -12.76 8.23
N ASN A 124 -12.53 -13.88 8.65
CA ASN A 124 -13.03 -14.06 10.02
C ASN A 124 -11.92 -14.23 11.08
N ASN A 125 -10.72 -14.61 10.64
CA ASN A 125 -9.56 -14.70 11.50
C ASN A 125 -8.71 -13.41 11.51
N ASP A 126 -9.06 -12.39 10.71
CA ASP A 126 -8.45 -11.08 10.84
C ASP A 126 -8.87 -10.46 12.19
N PRO A 127 -7.92 -10.14 13.10
CA PRO A 127 -8.23 -9.62 14.41
C PRO A 127 -8.99 -8.28 14.36
N ARG A 128 -8.79 -7.48 13.29
CA ARG A 128 -9.53 -6.22 13.09
C ARG A 128 -11.01 -6.48 12.88
N ILE A 129 -11.34 -7.47 12.05
CA ILE A 129 -12.73 -7.86 11.76
C ILE A 129 -13.43 -8.36 13.01
N ARG A 130 -12.81 -9.27 13.76
CA ARG A 130 -13.39 -9.83 14.98
C ARG A 130 -13.63 -8.75 16.04
N SER A 131 -12.61 -7.94 16.32
CA SER A 131 -12.70 -6.84 17.30
C SER A 131 -13.76 -5.82 16.90
N GLY A 132 -13.85 -5.45 15.62
CA GLY A 132 -14.83 -4.49 15.14
C GLY A 132 -16.25 -5.01 15.11
N LEU A 133 -16.46 -6.30 14.85
CA LEU A 133 -17.79 -6.92 14.97
C LEU A 133 -18.27 -6.94 16.43
N GLU A 134 -17.41 -7.34 17.36
CA GLU A 134 -17.70 -7.31 18.81
C GLU A 134 -17.98 -5.88 19.30
N ALA A 135 -17.20 -4.92 18.83
CA ALA A 135 -17.43 -3.50 19.10
C ALA A 135 -18.74 -2.99 18.49
N GLY A 136 -19.06 -3.39 17.26
CA GLY A 136 -20.33 -3.06 16.61
C GLY A 136 -21.52 -3.60 17.39
N MET A 137 -21.46 -4.85 17.86
CA MET A 137 -22.50 -5.41 18.71
C MET A 137 -22.69 -4.63 20.01
N ARG A 138 -21.61 -4.11 20.62
CA ARG A 138 -21.69 -3.25 21.81
C ARG A 138 -22.27 -1.86 21.51
N LEU A 139 -21.90 -1.26 20.37
CA LEU A 139 -22.38 0.08 19.98
C LEU A 139 -23.83 0.08 19.51
N PHE A 140 -24.27 -0.95 18.79
CA PHE A 140 -25.56 -0.98 18.11
C PHE A 140 -26.56 -1.98 18.72
N GLY A 141 -26.07 -3.05 19.37
CA GLY A 141 -26.91 -4.16 19.81
C GLY A 141 -27.71 -3.90 21.08
N GLY A 142 -27.64 -2.70 21.66
CA GLY A 142 -28.39 -2.36 22.88
C GLY A 142 -28.06 -3.21 24.10
N GLN A 143 -27.06 -4.11 24.02
CA GLN A 143 -26.45 -4.73 25.18
C GLN A 143 -25.78 -3.61 25.96
N GLY A 144 -26.53 -3.02 26.90
CA GLY A 144 -26.06 -1.98 27.79
C GLY A 144 -24.72 -2.44 28.31
N ALA A 145 -23.66 -1.68 27.96
CA ALA A 145 -22.28 -2.01 28.25
C ALA A 145 -22.21 -2.66 29.63
N GLY A 146 -22.07 -4.00 29.66
CA GLY A 146 -22.20 -4.75 30.89
C GLY A 146 -21.29 -4.09 31.90
N ALA A 147 -21.87 -3.56 32.98
CA ALA A 147 -21.24 -2.55 33.83
C ALA A 147 -19.76 -2.91 34.05
N PRO A 148 -18.81 -2.19 33.40
CA PRO A 148 -17.42 -2.62 33.44
C PRO A 148 -16.98 -2.59 34.89
N GLY A 149 -16.71 -3.77 35.46
CA GLY A 149 -15.96 -3.85 36.69
C GLY A 149 -14.64 -3.12 36.45
N ALA A 150 -14.45 -2.01 37.19
CA ALA A 150 -13.41 -0.98 37.05
C ALA A 150 -13.71 0.12 36.01
N ASN A 151 -14.33 1.21 36.50
CA ASN A 151 -14.60 2.50 35.83
C ASN A 151 -13.34 3.29 35.40
N SER A 152 -12.21 2.64 35.15
CA SER A 152 -10.98 3.32 34.76
C SER A 152 -10.82 3.35 33.24
N ILE A 153 -10.57 4.53 32.68
CA ILE A 153 -10.11 4.74 31.29
C ILE A 153 -8.78 4.03 31.06
N GLY A 154 -7.95 4.00 32.10
CA GLY A 154 -6.59 3.55 32.04
C GLY A 154 -5.90 3.69 33.38
N LYS A 155 -4.57 3.70 33.36
CA LYS A 155 -3.74 3.93 34.54
C LYS A 155 -2.73 5.02 34.29
N ALA A 156 -2.44 5.81 35.31
CA ALA A 156 -1.25 6.62 35.31
C ALA A 156 -0.03 5.73 35.56
N THR A 157 1.05 6.01 34.85
CA THR A 157 2.36 5.47 35.19
C THR A 157 3.36 6.62 35.19
N ARG A 158 4.56 6.42 35.72
CA ARG A 158 5.62 7.42 35.63
C ARG A 158 6.71 6.98 34.65
N TYR A 159 7.34 7.96 34.00
CA TYR A 159 8.47 7.71 33.11
C TYR A 159 9.52 8.82 33.21
N GLY A 160 10.74 8.53 32.74
CA GLY A 160 11.80 9.54 32.65
C GLY A 160 12.60 9.77 33.94
N TYR A 161 12.31 9.04 35.02
CA TYR A 161 13.09 9.09 36.27
C TYR A 161 14.48 8.49 36.08
N ALA A 162 15.42 8.81 36.98
CA ALA A 162 16.86 8.55 36.81
C ALA A 162 17.25 7.09 36.45
N ASN A 163 16.52 6.10 36.95
CA ASN A 163 16.78 4.66 36.71
C ASN A 163 15.79 4.02 35.73
N ASP A 164 14.99 4.82 35.03
CA ASP A 164 14.03 4.32 34.06
C ASP A 164 14.73 3.85 32.78
N SER A 165 14.53 2.59 32.43
CA SER A 165 15.07 2.01 31.20
C SER A 165 14.23 2.33 29.97
N THR A 166 12.99 2.79 30.15
CA THR A 166 12.00 2.98 29.08
C THR A 166 12.06 4.30 28.29
N PRO A 167 12.55 5.45 28.80
CA PRO A 167 12.50 6.70 28.06
C PRO A 167 13.50 6.64 26.90
N ASP A 168 13.04 7.11 25.74
CA ASP A 168 13.92 7.27 24.59
C ASP A 168 14.94 8.41 24.83
N SER A 169 15.89 8.55 23.91
CA SER A 169 16.95 9.56 24.02
C SER A 169 16.41 11.00 24.01
N ASN A 170 15.26 11.25 23.39
CA ASN A 170 14.65 12.58 23.34
C ASN A 170 13.95 12.92 24.66
N SER A 171 13.17 11.99 25.20
CA SER A 171 12.52 12.09 26.50
C SER A 171 13.55 12.36 27.60
N ARG A 172 14.68 11.63 27.58
CA ARG A 172 15.81 11.89 28.52
C ARG A 172 16.42 13.28 28.36
N ALA A 173 16.38 13.86 27.16
CA ALA A 173 16.81 15.22 26.90
C ALA A 173 15.72 16.28 27.21
N GLY A 174 14.55 15.86 27.71
CA GLY A 174 13.42 16.75 27.96
C GLY A 174 12.69 17.21 26.69
N ILE A 175 12.74 16.41 25.63
CA ILE A 175 12.12 16.71 24.32
C ILE A 175 10.90 15.82 24.14
N GLY A 176 9.72 16.43 24.00
CA GLY A 176 8.48 15.72 23.71
C GLY A 176 8.28 15.42 22.22
N ALA A 177 7.25 14.63 21.90
CA ALA A 177 6.96 14.16 20.54
C ALA A 177 6.67 15.24 19.48
N TRP A 178 6.22 16.43 19.88
CA TRP A 178 5.79 17.51 18.97
C TRP A 178 6.73 18.71 18.93
N VAL A 179 7.98 18.53 19.34
CA VAL A 179 9.00 19.59 19.34
C VAL A 179 9.70 19.66 17.99
N SER A 180 9.71 20.84 17.34
CA SER A 180 10.39 21.04 16.05
C SER A 180 11.92 20.89 16.15
N PRO A 181 12.63 20.51 15.08
CA PRO A 181 14.09 20.32 15.13
C PRO A 181 14.86 21.55 15.62
N GLN A 182 14.43 22.77 15.28
CA GLN A 182 15.07 23.99 15.77
C GLN A 182 14.92 24.14 17.29
N GLU A 183 13.73 23.83 17.81
CA GLU A 183 13.47 23.90 19.24
C GLU A 183 14.17 22.76 19.99
N GLN A 184 14.26 21.57 19.40
CA GLN A 184 15.06 20.46 19.95
C GLN A 184 16.53 20.86 20.15
N ALA A 185 17.12 21.59 19.19
CA ALA A 185 18.49 22.07 19.30
C ALA A 185 18.66 23.03 20.49
N ARG A 186 17.69 23.91 20.73
CA ARG A 186 17.67 24.83 21.87
C ARG A 186 17.54 24.10 23.21
N ILE A 187 16.63 23.13 23.30
CA ILE A 187 16.48 22.29 24.50
C ILE A 187 17.77 21.51 24.77
N LYS A 188 18.41 20.94 23.73
CA LYS A 188 19.70 20.24 23.85
C LYS A 188 20.85 21.18 24.27
N ALA A 189 20.78 22.46 23.91
CA ALA A 189 21.69 23.49 24.38
C ALA A 189 21.43 23.93 25.84
N GLY A 190 20.40 23.35 26.49
CA GLY A 190 20.05 23.63 27.87
C GLY A 190 19.08 24.79 28.05
N GLU A 191 18.57 25.40 26.96
CA GLU A 191 17.58 26.47 27.07
C GLU A 191 16.27 25.94 27.69
N ASP A 192 15.64 26.75 28.56
CA ASP A 192 14.28 26.50 29.01
C ASP A 192 13.32 27.09 27.99
N THR A 193 12.69 26.21 27.22
CA THR A 193 11.70 26.61 26.22
C THR A 193 10.31 26.16 26.64
N PRO A 194 9.23 26.81 26.17
CA PRO A 194 7.87 26.40 26.49
C PRO A 194 7.56 24.95 26.11
N ASN A 195 8.27 24.40 25.13
CA ASN A 195 8.04 23.05 24.62
C ASN A 195 8.92 21.97 25.27
N ARG A 196 9.80 22.36 26.20
CA ARG A 196 10.57 21.42 27.00
C ARG A 196 9.65 20.62 27.92
N LEU A 197 9.88 19.30 28.01
CA LEU A 197 9.23 18.43 28.98
C LEU A 197 9.60 18.86 30.40
N ARG A 198 8.59 19.00 31.25
CA ARG A 198 8.67 19.40 32.65
C ARG A 198 8.03 18.33 33.52
N SER A 199 8.51 18.21 34.75
CA SER A 199 7.93 17.26 35.71
C SER A 199 6.42 17.47 35.81
N GLY A 200 5.65 16.40 35.66
CA GLY A 200 4.20 16.43 35.58
C GLY A 200 3.60 16.54 34.17
N ASP A 201 4.40 16.69 33.11
CA ASP A 201 3.89 16.60 31.74
C ASP A 201 3.47 15.15 31.41
N LEU A 202 2.59 14.99 30.43
CA LEU A 202 1.93 13.73 30.09
C LEU A 202 2.37 13.20 28.73
N ALA A 203 2.70 11.91 28.68
CA ALA A 203 2.71 11.08 27.49
C ALA A 203 1.47 10.19 27.47
N LEU A 204 0.78 10.13 26.34
CA LEU A 204 -0.48 9.37 26.21
C LEU A 204 -0.31 8.18 25.27
N SER A 205 -0.97 7.07 25.59
CA SER A 205 -1.07 5.95 24.64
C SER A 205 -1.92 6.31 23.42
N PRO A 206 -1.71 5.67 22.26
CA PRO A 206 -2.39 6.03 21.02
C PRO A 206 -3.92 6.10 21.10
N ASP A 207 -4.54 5.19 21.85
CA ASP A 207 -5.99 5.15 22.07
C ASP A 207 -6.48 6.33 22.92
N VAL A 208 -5.74 6.70 23.96
CA VAL A 208 -6.05 7.85 24.81
C VAL A 208 -5.81 9.16 24.07
N GLU A 209 -4.68 9.29 23.34
CA GLU A 209 -4.40 10.42 22.46
C GLU A 209 -5.55 10.63 21.46
N ARG A 210 -6.06 9.57 20.85
CA ARG A 210 -7.15 9.70 19.89
C ARG A 210 -8.46 10.11 20.55
N ALA A 211 -8.80 9.55 21.71
CA ALA A 211 -9.94 10.02 22.51
C ALA A 211 -9.84 11.52 22.85
N MET A 212 -8.64 12.00 23.18
CA MET A 212 -8.40 13.43 23.42
C MET A 212 -8.58 14.29 22.17
N ARG A 213 -8.05 13.86 21.03
CA ARG A 213 -8.22 14.58 19.76
C ARG A 213 -9.70 14.66 19.36
N MET A 214 -10.47 13.60 19.57
CA MET A 214 -11.92 13.60 19.33
C MET A 214 -12.68 14.57 20.25
N ALA A 215 -12.19 14.75 21.47
CA ALA A 215 -12.68 15.76 22.38
C ALA A 215 -12.20 17.20 22.06
N GLY A 216 -11.47 17.40 20.96
CA GLY A 216 -10.92 18.70 20.58
C GLY A 216 -9.72 19.14 21.45
N ILE A 217 -9.19 18.25 22.29
CA ILE A 217 -7.98 18.50 23.06
C ILE A 217 -6.77 18.30 22.14
N LYS A 218 -5.86 19.28 22.14
CA LYS A 218 -4.68 19.30 21.26
C LYS A 218 -3.38 19.07 22.05
N PRO A 219 -2.33 18.54 21.41
CA PRO A 219 -0.99 18.55 21.99
C PRO A 219 -0.59 19.94 22.49
N GLY A 220 0.14 19.98 23.60
CA GLY A 220 0.57 21.18 24.32
C GLY A 220 -0.46 21.72 25.31
N GLN A 221 -1.72 21.27 25.27
CA GLN A 221 -2.75 21.72 26.22
C GLN A 221 -2.61 21.04 27.59
N THR A 222 -2.96 21.77 28.64
CA THR A 222 -3.03 21.25 30.00
C THR A 222 -4.28 20.40 30.20
N LEU A 223 -4.09 19.25 30.83
CA LEU A 223 -5.10 18.26 31.17
C LEU A 223 -5.26 18.17 32.68
N ALA A 224 -6.48 17.87 33.10
CA ALA A 224 -6.82 17.45 34.44
C ALA A 224 -7.20 15.96 34.39
N LEU A 225 -6.47 15.11 35.10
CA LEU A 225 -6.73 13.69 35.25
C LEU A 225 -7.36 13.46 36.63
N GLN A 226 -8.54 12.82 36.64
CA GLN A 226 -9.19 12.38 37.86
C GLN A 226 -8.83 10.92 38.11
N TYR A 227 -8.31 10.62 39.30
CA TYR A 227 -8.04 9.26 39.73
C TYR A 227 -9.22 8.63 40.45
N ALA A 228 -9.23 7.30 40.53
CA ALA A 228 -10.27 6.54 41.22
C ALA A 228 -10.37 6.83 42.73
N ASP A 229 -9.29 7.31 43.36
CA ASP A 229 -9.25 7.73 44.77
C ASP A 229 -9.80 9.15 45.00
N GLY A 230 -10.28 9.83 43.95
CA GLY A 230 -10.78 11.20 44.01
C GLY A 230 -9.69 12.28 43.93
N SER A 231 -8.41 11.90 43.89
CA SER A 231 -7.32 12.85 43.67
C SER A 231 -7.19 13.27 42.21
N GLU A 232 -6.52 14.40 41.99
CA GLU A 232 -6.33 14.99 40.66
C GLU A 232 -4.84 15.17 40.33
N HIS A 233 -4.50 14.98 39.06
CA HIS A 233 -3.23 15.42 38.49
C HIS A 233 -3.46 16.38 37.33
N VAL A 234 -2.74 17.49 37.33
CA VAL A 234 -2.78 18.49 36.27
C VAL A 234 -1.43 18.52 35.57
N GLY A 235 -1.43 18.31 34.25
CA GLY A 235 -0.20 18.16 33.45
C GLY A 235 -0.41 18.53 31.99
N ARG A 236 0.63 18.98 31.27
CA ARG A 236 0.50 19.30 29.84
C ARG A 236 0.67 18.05 29.00
N TRP A 237 -0.16 17.88 27.98
CA TRP A 237 0.04 16.81 27.02
C TRP A 237 1.19 17.14 26.06
N MET A 238 2.39 16.67 26.37
CA MET A 238 3.61 17.06 25.63
C MET A 238 4.26 15.91 24.87
N ASP A 239 3.85 14.67 25.14
CA ASP A 239 4.47 13.50 24.56
C ASP A 239 3.46 12.38 24.20
N ARG A 240 3.95 11.31 23.58
CA ARG A 240 3.20 10.07 23.34
C ARG A 240 3.98 8.87 23.81
N THR A 241 3.28 7.85 24.29
CA THR A 241 3.93 6.57 24.57
C THR A 241 4.30 5.88 23.26
N ALA A 242 5.18 4.87 23.36
CA ALA A 242 5.36 3.93 22.26
C ALA A 242 4.01 3.30 21.86
N THR A 243 3.87 2.94 20.59
CA THR A 243 2.68 2.25 20.09
C THR A 243 2.57 0.83 20.64
N SER A 244 3.72 0.20 20.91
CA SER A 244 3.81 -1.12 21.54
C SER A 244 5.03 -1.23 22.44
N TYR A 245 4.98 -2.17 23.38
CA TYR A 245 6.08 -2.56 24.23
C TYR A 245 6.12 -4.09 24.32
N GLN A 246 7.27 -4.70 24.01
CA GLN A 246 7.43 -6.16 23.98
C GLN A 246 6.37 -6.86 23.09
N GLY A 247 6.12 -6.29 21.90
CA GLY A 247 5.14 -6.82 20.94
C GLY A 247 3.67 -6.60 21.30
N LYS A 248 3.37 -5.98 22.46
CA LYS A 248 1.99 -5.71 22.91
C LYS A 248 1.65 -4.24 22.73
N ALA A 249 0.49 -3.95 22.18
CA ALA A 249 0.00 -2.58 22.06
C ALA A 249 -0.13 -1.93 23.45
N LEU A 250 0.40 -0.72 23.61
CA LEU A 250 0.19 0.07 24.82
C LEU A 250 -1.15 0.79 24.70
N THR A 251 -2.08 0.49 25.61
CA THR A 251 -3.40 1.11 25.65
C THR A 251 -3.75 1.60 27.05
N GLY A 252 -4.60 2.61 27.15
CA GLY A 252 -5.07 3.17 28.43
C GLY A 252 -3.95 3.67 29.34
N ARG A 253 -2.91 4.31 28.80
CA ARG A 253 -1.79 4.83 29.60
C ARG A 253 -1.74 6.36 29.60
N PHE A 254 -1.51 6.87 30.81
CA PHE A 254 -1.21 8.28 31.09
C PHE A 254 0.14 8.34 31.78
N ASP A 255 1.22 8.50 31.02
CA ASP A 255 2.56 8.48 31.57
C ASP A 255 2.96 9.88 32.03
N ILE A 256 3.24 10.04 33.31
CA ILE A 256 3.67 11.28 33.93
C ILE A 256 5.19 11.35 33.82
N TYR A 257 5.69 12.37 33.12
CA TYR A 257 7.12 12.65 33.04
C TYR A 257 7.61 13.09 34.42
N ASP A 258 8.51 12.31 34.99
CA ASP A 258 8.90 12.40 36.41
C ASP A 258 10.44 12.32 36.54
N PRO A 259 11.19 13.28 35.99
CA PRO A 259 12.66 13.23 35.98
C PRO A 259 13.26 13.26 37.39
N ASP A 260 12.54 13.82 38.36
CA ASP A 260 12.95 13.95 39.75
C ASP A 260 12.37 12.87 40.68
N GLY A 261 11.45 12.02 40.20
CA GLY A 261 10.83 10.95 40.98
C GLY A 261 9.73 11.44 41.95
N SER A 262 9.29 12.68 41.83
CA SER A 262 8.31 13.33 42.69
C SER A 262 6.89 12.76 42.55
N HIS A 263 6.60 12.06 41.45
CA HIS A 263 5.28 11.49 41.15
C HIS A 263 5.16 9.98 41.43
N ALA A 264 6.10 9.39 42.18
CA ALA A 264 6.10 7.97 42.55
C ALA A 264 4.77 7.49 43.18
N ALA A 265 4.11 8.33 43.98
CA ALA A 265 2.85 8.00 44.64
C ALA A 265 1.65 7.88 43.69
N ARG A 266 1.78 8.26 42.41
CA ARG A 266 0.70 8.19 41.40
C ARG A 266 0.89 7.05 40.40
N ASP A 267 2.01 6.33 40.50
CA ASP A 267 2.34 5.24 39.60
C ASP A 267 1.38 4.05 39.80
N GLY A 268 0.74 3.62 38.72
CA GLY A 268 -0.28 2.57 38.72
C GLY A 268 -1.69 3.03 39.11
N HIS A 269 -1.92 4.30 39.46
CA HIS A 269 -3.25 4.76 39.88
C HIS A 269 -4.25 4.71 38.71
N PRO A 270 -5.46 4.15 38.91
CA PRO A 270 -6.48 4.12 37.86
C PRO A 270 -7.00 5.53 37.57
N VAL A 271 -7.00 5.92 36.29
CA VAL A 271 -7.57 7.17 35.79
C VAL A 271 -9.02 6.92 35.40
N VAL A 272 -9.98 7.64 36.00
CA VAL A 272 -11.42 7.45 35.77
C VAL A 272 -12.02 8.46 34.80
N SER A 273 -11.47 9.67 34.75
CA SER A 273 -11.84 10.69 33.78
C SER A 273 -10.70 11.66 33.48
N PHE A 274 -10.79 12.35 32.35
CA PHE A 274 -9.93 13.50 32.06
C PHE A 274 -10.72 14.65 31.44
N LYS A 275 -10.22 15.87 31.58
CA LYS A 275 -10.73 17.06 30.89
C LYS A 275 -9.61 18.03 30.56
N ARG A 276 -9.89 19.02 29.71
CA ARG A 276 -9.00 20.17 29.54
C ARG A 276 -8.96 20.96 30.86
N ALA A 277 -7.76 21.21 31.38
CA ALA A 277 -7.63 21.98 32.61
C ALA A 277 -8.11 23.44 32.39
N GLY A 278 -8.84 23.98 33.36
CA GLY A 278 -9.44 25.31 33.30
C GLY A 278 -10.73 25.41 32.47
N ASP A 279 -11.20 24.30 31.89
CA ASP A 279 -12.53 24.22 31.29
C ASP A 279 -13.50 23.59 32.29
N ASP A 280 -14.07 24.42 33.16
CA ASP A 280 -15.06 23.98 34.16
C ASP A 280 -16.44 23.72 33.54
N THR A 281 -16.64 24.10 32.28
CA THR A 281 -17.89 23.89 31.55
C THR A 281 -17.91 22.60 30.76
N ALA A 282 -16.75 22.08 30.36
CA ALA A 282 -16.65 20.80 29.69
C ALA A 282 -16.90 19.63 30.67
N ALA A 283 -17.83 18.75 30.29
CA ALA A 283 -18.03 17.50 31.00
C ALA A 283 -16.74 16.65 30.95
N PRO A 284 -16.30 16.05 32.08
CA PRO A 284 -15.17 15.13 32.07
C PRO A 284 -15.42 13.96 31.14
N ILE A 285 -14.39 13.58 30.40
CA ILE A 285 -14.44 12.40 29.55
C ILE A 285 -14.16 11.20 30.42
N GLY A 286 -15.19 10.37 30.63
CA GLY A 286 -15.15 9.19 31.48
C GLY A 286 -14.86 7.88 30.73
N ALA A 287 -14.69 6.79 31.48
CA ALA A 287 -14.43 5.45 30.94
C ALA A 287 -15.45 4.99 29.88
N SER A 288 -16.74 5.28 30.06
CA SER A 288 -17.76 4.90 29.08
C SER A 288 -17.58 5.61 27.74
N GLN A 289 -17.28 6.91 27.75
CA GLN A 289 -17.06 7.66 26.52
C GLN A 289 -15.80 7.21 25.80
N VAL A 290 -14.70 6.97 26.52
CA VAL A 290 -13.48 6.42 25.91
C VAL A 290 -13.72 5.01 25.35
N GLN A 291 -14.48 4.16 26.05
CA GLN A 291 -14.81 2.84 25.53
C GLN A 291 -15.67 2.92 24.27
N THR A 292 -16.68 3.79 24.24
CA THR A 292 -17.48 4.08 23.04
C THR A 292 -16.60 4.52 21.87
N MET A 293 -15.59 5.36 22.13
CA MET A 293 -14.62 5.79 21.13
C MET A 293 -13.71 4.65 20.65
N ARG A 294 -13.23 3.78 21.55
CA ARG A 294 -12.43 2.59 21.18
C ARG A 294 -13.24 1.57 20.37
N ASP A 295 -14.49 1.36 20.76
CA ASP A 295 -15.40 0.49 20.03
C ASP A 295 -15.68 1.07 18.64
N ALA A 296 -15.84 2.39 18.57
CA ALA A 296 -16.03 3.08 17.30
C ALA A 296 -14.82 2.94 16.37
N GLU A 297 -13.61 3.06 16.89
CA GLU A 297 -12.38 2.78 16.14
C GLU A 297 -12.32 1.34 15.65
N SER A 298 -12.67 0.38 16.50
CA SER A 298 -12.65 -1.03 16.13
C SER A 298 -13.62 -1.32 14.98
N VAL A 299 -14.82 -0.70 14.99
CA VAL A 299 -15.77 -0.80 13.87
C VAL A 299 -15.18 -0.23 12.59
N LEU A 300 -14.50 0.92 12.66
CA LEU A 300 -13.84 1.53 11.50
C LEU A 300 -12.66 0.68 10.98
N ASP A 301 -11.87 0.08 11.87
CA ASP A 301 -10.79 -0.84 11.50
C ASP A 301 -11.33 -2.09 10.80
N ALA A 302 -12.44 -2.66 11.31
CA ALA A 302 -13.10 -3.77 10.65
C ALA A 302 -13.67 -3.39 9.28
N TYR A 303 -14.28 -2.22 9.16
CA TYR A 303 -14.76 -1.73 7.88
C TYR A 303 -13.62 -1.56 6.88
N GLU A 304 -12.52 -0.93 7.28
CA GLU A 304 -11.34 -0.76 6.42
C GLU A 304 -10.76 -2.11 5.99
N ALA A 305 -10.56 -3.04 6.93
CA ALA A 305 -10.11 -4.40 6.63
C ALA A 305 -11.07 -5.09 5.63
N ALA A 306 -12.38 -5.01 5.85
CA ALA A 306 -13.35 -5.61 4.93
C ALA A 306 -13.26 -5.02 3.52
N THR A 307 -13.10 -3.70 3.40
CA THR A 307 -12.90 -3.05 2.10
C THR A 307 -11.58 -3.45 1.42
N GLU A 308 -10.50 -3.65 2.18
CA GLU A 308 -9.23 -4.17 1.65
C GLU A 308 -9.40 -5.58 1.07
N TYR A 309 -10.13 -6.46 1.76
CA TYR A 309 -10.46 -7.80 1.26
C TYR A 309 -11.30 -7.71 -0.03
N VAL A 310 -12.36 -6.91 -0.05
CA VAL A 310 -13.19 -6.71 -1.26
C VAL A 310 -12.35 -6.24 -2.44
N GLN A 311 -11.48 -5.24 -2.23
CA GLN A 311 -10.59 -4.73 -3.28
C GLN A 311 -9.61 -5.80 -3.78
N LYS A 312 -8.98 -6.55 -2.86
CA LYS A 312 -8.03 -7.63 -3.20
C LYS A 312 -8.68 -8.72 -4.06
N PHE A 313 -9.97 -8.99 -3.85
CA PHE A 313 -10.72 -10.01 -4.59
C PHE A 313 -11.58 -9.45 -5.72
N THR A 314 -11.47 -8.15 -6.01
CA THR A 314 -12.05 -7.54 -7.21
C THR A 314 -11.03 -7.65 -8.36
N ARG A 315 -11.44 -8.21 -9.49
CA ARG A 315 -10.60 -8.37 -10.68
C ARG A 315 -11.25 -7.69 -11.87
N GLN A 316 -10.47 -7.29 -12.88
CA GLN A 316 -11.04 -6.92 -14.16
C GLN A 316 -11.34 -8.18 -14.98
N ASP A 317 -12.57 -8.30 -15.49
CA ASP A 317 -12.93 -9.33 -16.46
C ASP A 317 -12.30 -9.05 -17.84
N SER A 318 -12.49 -9.95 -18.80
CA SER A 318 -11.96 -9.81 -20.17
C SER A 318 -12.52 -8.61 -20.94
N ARG A 319 -13.57 -7.94 -20.43
CA ARG A 319 -14.16 -6.72 -20.98
C ARG A 319 -13.69 -5.46 -20.24
N GLY A 320 -12.80 -5.60 -19.26
CA GLY A 320 -12.32 -4.52 -18.41
C GLY A 320 -13.28 -4.12 -17.28
N ASN A 321 -14.37 -4.85 -17.05
CA ASN A 321 -15.29 -4.57 -15.95
C ASN A 321 -14.71 -5.10 -14.65
N LEU A 322 -14.87 -4.36 -13.56
CA LEU A 322 -14.55 -4.85 -12.23
C LEU A 322 -15.60 -5.88 -11.79
N VAL A 323 -15.16 -7.11 -11.53
CA VAL A 323 -15.97 -8.24 -11.06
C VAL A 323 -15.40 -8.74 -9.74
N LEU A 324 -16.26 -8.84 -8.73
CA LEU A 324 -15.91 -9.40 -7.43
C LEU A 324 -15.90 -10.93 -7.49
N ASP A 325 -14.89 -11.57 -6.89
CA ASP A 325 -14.89 -13.02 -6.68
C ASP A 325 -16.17 -13.42 -5.91
N PRO A 326 -17.00 -14.36 -6.39
CA PRO A 326 -18.23 -14.77 -5.70
C PRO A 326 -18.02 -15.19 -4.24
N ARG A 327 -16.83 -15.70 -3.89
CA ARG A 327 -16.47 -16.08 -2.51
C ARG A 327 -16.26 -14.87 -1.60
N ALA A 328 -15.97 -13.70 -2.17
CA ALA A 328 -15.84 -12.44 -1.43
C ALA A 328 -17.19 -11.68 -1.34
N GLN A 329 -18.26 -12.17 -1.96
CA GLN A 329 -19.59 -11.55 -1.92
C GLN A 329 -20.12 -11.37 -0.48
N PRO A 330 -20.04 -12.36 0.44
CA PRO A 330 -20.49 -12.16 1.82
C PRO A 330 -19.70 -11.08 2.56
N ILE A 331 -18.40 -10.93 2.24
CA ILE A 331 -17.53 -9.90 2.81
C ILE A 331 -17.95 -8.51 2.32
N ALA A 332 -18.30 -8.38 1.03
CA ALA A 332 -18.80 -7.13 0.48
C ALA A 332 -20.15 -6.71 1.09
N GLU A 333 -21.05 -7.67 1.30
CA GLU A 333 -22.33 -7.41 1.99
C GLU A 333 -22.12 -6.96 3.43
N GLN A 334 -21.18 -7.60 4.15
CA GLN A 334 -20.81 -7.19 5.49
C GLN A 334 -20.16 -5.80 5.53
N ALA A 335 -19.28 -5.49 4.58
CA ALA A 335 -18.67 -4.16 4.45
C ALA A 335 -19.75 -3.09 4.19
N LEU A 336 -20.73 -3.38 3.33
CA LEU A 336 -21.86 -2.48 3.06
C LEU A 336 -22.76 -2.26 4.28
N ALA A 337 -23.01 -3.32 5.06
CA ALA A 337 -23.76 -3.22 6.31
C ALA A 337 -23.02 -2.35 7.35
N MET A 338 -21.70 -2.53 7.48
CA MET A 338 -20.84 -1.68 8.32
C MET A 338 -20.86 -0.23 7.83
N GLU A 339 -20.73 0.01 6.53
CA GLU A 339 -20.79 1.36 5.94
C GLU A 339 -22.13 2.05 6.27
N THR A 340 -23.23 1.31 6.14
CA THR A 340 -24.57 1.81 6.47
C THR A 340 -24.68 2.17 7.95
N ALA A 341 -24.17 1.32 8.84
CA ALA A 341 -24.16 1.58 10.28
C ALA A 341 -23.25 2.76 10.66
N ILE A 342 -22.11 2.92 9.99
CA ILE A 342 -21.20 4.05 10.15
C ILE A 342 -21.88 5.36 9.73
N LYS A 343 -22.56 5.37 8.57
CA LYS A 343 -23.30 6.55 8.07
C LYS A 343 -24.49 6.92 8.96
N ALA A 344 -25.16 5.93 9.54
CA ALA A 344 -26.31 6.15 10.42
C ALA A 344 -25.93 6.71 11.81
N ASN A 345 -24.68 6.54 12.23
CA ASN A 345 -24.19 7.02 13.53
C ASN A 345 -23.30 8.29 13.34
N PRO A 346 -23.74 9.48 13.78
CA PRO A 346 -23.00 10.72 13.56
C PRO A 346 -21.56 10.72 14.10
N MET A 347 -21.32 10.03 15.22
CA MET A 347 -19.97 9.90 15.80
C MET A 347 -19.07 9.06 14.89
N LEU A 348 -19.54 7.89 14.45
CA LEU A 348 -18.79 7.04 13.53
C LEU A 348 -18.55 7.71 12.18
N SER A 349 -19.57 8.38 11.63
CA SER A 349 -19.44 9.14 10.39
C SER A 349 -18.39 10.26 10.52
N GLY A 350 -18.39 11.00 11.64
CA GLY A 350 -17.38 12.02 11.91
C GLY A 350 -15.97 11.45 12.00
N MET A 351 -15.80 10.34 12.72
CA MET A 351 -14.52 9.64 12.85
C MET A 351 -14.04 9.04 11.52
N ALA A 352 -14.93 8.44 10.73
CA ALA A 352 -14.63 7.93 9.40
C ALA A 352 -14.12 9.04 8.49
N GLN A 353 -14.81 10.20 8.48
CA GLN A 353 -14.37 11.36 7.71
C GLN A 353 -13.01 11.89 8.19
N GLN A 354 -12.76 11.89 9.50
CA GLN A 354 -11.46 12.27 10.06
C GLN A 354 -10.35 11.33 9.58
N ARG A 355 -10.56 10.02 9.54
CA ARG A 355 -9.59 9.04 9.01
C ARG A 355 -9.32 9.25 7.53
N VAL A 356 -10.36 9.51 6.74
CA VAL A 356 -10.21 9.84 5.31
C VAL A 356 -9.35 11.10 5.15
N ASN A 357 -9.63 12.14 5.92
CA ASN A 357 -8.85 13.38 5.91
C ASN A 357 -7.39 13.13 6.31
N GLN A 358 -7.16 12.32 7.34
CA GLN A 358 -5.81 11.96 7.80
C GLN A 358 -5.03 11.18 6.72
N ARG A 359 -5.63 10.15 6.11
CA ARG A 359 -4.99 9.39 5.03
C ARG A 359 -4.67 10.26 3.82
N GLN A 360 -5.54 11.21 3.49
CA GLN A 360 -5.26 12.19 2.43
C GLN A 360 -4.08 13.10 2.79
N GLU A 361 -4.00 13.57 4.04
CA GLU A 361 -2.85 14.36 4.50
C GLU A 361 -1.55 13.55 4.50
N GLU A 362 -1.56 12.30 4.96
CA GLU A 362 -0.39 11.42 4.96
C GLU A 362 0.07 11.08 3.53
N ALA A 363 -0.86 10.75 2.63
CA ALA A 363 -0.55 10.51 1.22
C ALA A 363 0.00 11.77 0.55
N ALA A 364 -0.57 12.93 0.86
CA ALA A 364 -0.11 14.22 0.38
C ALA A 364 1.28 14.57 0.93
N GLN A 365 1.55 14.33 2.21
CA GLN A 365 2.87 14.53 2.82
C GLN A 365 3.92 13.59 2.20
N LYS A 366 3.57 12.31 1.98
CA LYS A 366 4.45 11.36 1.29
C LYS A 366 4.74 11.79 -0.15
N ALA A 367 3.73 12.31 -0.85
CA ALA A 367 3.91 12.86 -2.20
C ALA A 367 4.82 14.10 -2.19
N VAL A 368 4.64 15.01 -1.25
CA VAL A 368 5.50 16.20 -1.08
C VAL A 368 6.93 15.79 -0.79
N SER A 369 7.14 14.90 0.18
CA SER A 369 8.48 14.40 0.53
C SER A 369 9.14 13.70 -0.66
N SER A 370 8.40 12.87 -1.40
CA SER A 370 8.89 12.26 -2.63
C SER A 370 9.24 13.30 -3.69
N ILE A 371 8.44 14.34 -3.87
CA ILE A 371 8.73 15.39 -4.86
C ILE A 371 9.97 16.18 -4.44
N MET A 372 10.10 16.53 -3.16
CA MET A 372 11.27 17.25 -2.62
C MET A 372 12.55 16.42 -2.70
N THR A 373 12.47 15.10 -2.55
CA THR A 373 13.65 14.22 -2.53
C THR A 373 14.12 13.82 -3.94
N PHE A 374 13.19 13.68 -4.90
CA PHE A 374 13.49 13.09 -6.22
C PHE A 374 13.57 14.07 -7.39
N HIS A 375 13.21 15.35 -7.22
CA HIS A 375 13.20 16.30 -8.34
C HIS A 375 14.54 17.02 -8.49
N GLN A 376 14.92 17.31 -9.75
CA GLN A 376 16.13 18.07 -10.04
C GLN A 376 16.06 19.43 -9.34
N PRO A 377 17.17 19.95 -8.77
CA PRO A 377 17.18 21.24 -8.06
C PRO A 377 16.48 22.39 -8.81
N GLY A 378 16.49 22.37 -10.15
CA GLY A 378 15.82 23.37 -10.98
C GLY A 378 14.29 23.34 -10.98
N GLN A 379 13.65 22.18 -10.79
CA GLN A 379 12.18 22.06 -10.74
C GLN A 379 11.60 22.71 -9.48
N PHE A 380 12.29 22.52 -8.36
CA PHE A 380 11.83 23.02 -7.08
C PHE A 380 12.00 24.54 -6.98
N GLU A 381 13.10 25.08 -7.51
CA GLU A 381 13.29 26.54 -7.61
C GLU A 381 12.30 27.18 -8.60
N ASP A 382 11.95 26.52 -9.72
CA ASP A 382 10.90 27.01 -10.63
C ASP A 382 9.52 27.01 -9.94
N PHE A 383 9.19 25.96 -9.18
CA PHE A 383 7.98 25.92 -8.38
C PHE A 383 7.96 27.03 -7.32
N ARG A 384 9.07 27.21 -6.59
CA ARG A 384 9.24 28.28 -5.58
C ARG A 384 9.06 29.67 -6.19
N ALA A 385 9.63 29.90 -7.36
CA ALA A 385 9.54 31.17 -8.06
C ALA A 385 8.11 31.46 -8.56
N ARG A 386 7.41 30.44 -9.06
CA ARG A 386 6.06 30.60 -9.63
C ARG A 386 4.94 30.57 -8.58
N GLN A 387 5.12 29.83 -7.49
CA GLN A 387 4.11 29.57 -6.46
C GLN A 387 4.70 29.76 -5.05
N PRO A 388 5.23 30.95 -4.70
CA PRO A 388 5.93 31.17 -3.43
C PRO A 388 5.04 30.95 -2.20
N GLY A 389 3.74 31.25 -2.31
CA GLY A 389 2.76 30.98 -1.25
C GLY A 389 2.59 29.49 -0.97
N ALA A 390 2.35 28.69 -2.02
CA ALA A 390 2.21 27.23 -1.89
C ALA A 390 3.51 26.59 -1.39
N PHE A 391 4.66 27.04 -1.90
CA PHE A 391 5.96 26.61 -1.41
C PHE A 391 6.11 26.85 0.10
N HIS A 392 5.76 28.04 0.58
CA HIS A 392 5.88 28.37 1.99
C HIS A 392 4.95 27.51 2.86
N VAL A 393 3.74 27.21 2.39
CA VAL A 393 2.81 26.27 3.05
C VAL A 393 3.44 24.88 3.15
N LEU A 394 3.96 24.34 2.04
CA LEU A 394 4.61 23.02 2.03
C LEU A 394 5.84 22.96 2.93
N GLN A 395 6.66 24.01 2.92
CA GLN A 395 7.85 24.10 3.77
C GLN A 395 7.47 24.15 5.25
N ARG A 396 6.48 24.95 5.63
CA ARG A 396 5.97 25.00 7.01
C ARG A 396 5.40 23.65 7.44
N TRP A 397 4.66 22.99 6.55
CA TRP A 397 4.09 21.67 6.82
C TRP A 397 5.18 20.59 6.97
N ASP A 398 6.19 20.57 6.09
CA ASP A 398 7.34 19.65 6.18
C ASP A 398 8.15 19.85 7.47
N MET A 399 8.26 21.10 7.94
CA MET A 399 8.85 21.44 9.25
C MET A 399 7.95 21.10 10.45
N GLY A 400 6.81 20.44 10.25
CA GLY A 400 5.89 20.04 11.32
C GLY A 400 5.09 21.20 11.93
N GLN A 401 5.04 22.36 11.28
CA GLN A 401 4.24 23.48 11.77
C GLN A 401 2.75 23.26 11.49
N ASP A 402 1.90 23.79 12.38
CA ASP A 402 0.45 23.76 12.19
C ASP A 402 0.05 24.65 11.00
N VAL A 403 -0.47 24.01 9.95
CA VAL A 403 -0.94 24.64 8.72
C VAL A 403 -2.37 24.16 8.49
N PRO A 404 -3.34 25.05 8.25
CA PRO A 404 -4.71 24.65 7.95
C PRO A 404 -4.78 23.64 6.80
N ARG A 405 -5.59 22.60 6.96
CA ARG A 405 -5.74 21.50 5.99
C ARG A 405 -6.04 22.00 4.58
N GLU A 406 -6.91 22.99 4.43
CA GLU A 406 -7.27 23.57 3.13
C GLU A 406 -6.04 24.12 2.40
N HIS A 407 -5.16 24.82 3.13
CA HIS A 407 -3.93 25.35 2.56
C HIS A 407 -2.95 24.21 2.19
N LYS A 408 -2.81 23.20 3.05
CA LYS A 408 -1.99 22.00 2.77
C LYS A 408 -2.41 21.34 1.46
N MET A 409 -3.71 21.03 1.33
CA MET A 409 -4.26 20.34 0.17
C MET A 409 -4.18 21.19 -1.10
N GLN A 410 -4.46 22.49 -1.01
CA GLN A 410 -4.30 23.42 -2.13
C GLN A 410 -2.85 23.48 -2.61
N ALA A 411 -1.89 23.56 -1.70
CA ALA A 411 -0.47 23.62 -2.05
C ALA A 411 0.02 22.31 -2.70
N VAL A 412 -0.49 21.16 -2.26
CA VAL A 412 -0.20 19.85 -2.88
C VAL A 412 -0.79 19.74 -4.28
N GLN A 413 -2.03 20.19 -4.46
CA GLN A 413 -2.64 20.24 -5.80
C GLN A 413 -1.84 21.15 -6.74
N MET A 414 -1.37 22.32 -6.27
CA MET A 414 -0.51 23.21 -7.04
C MET A 414 0.84 22.56 -7.40
N LEU A 415 1.45 21.83 -6.46
CA LEU A 415 2.70 21.10 -6.70
C LEU A 415 2.50 19.98 -7.73
N GLN A 416 1.44 19.19 -7.61
CA GLN A 416 1.09 18.13 -8.56
C GLN A 416 0.81 18.70 -9.95
N ALA A 417 0.04 19.79 -10.04
CA ALA A 417 -0.22 20.48 -11.30
C ALA A 417 1.06 21.06 -11.91
N HIS A 418 1.97 21.59 -11.09
CA HIS A 418 3.27 22.06 -11.56
C HIS A 418 4.13 20.91 -12.08
N ALA A 419 4.23 19.81 -11.33
CA ALA A 419 4.99 18.62 -11.72
C ALA A 419 4.46 18.01 -13.04
N ALA A 420 3.13 17.94 -13.20
CA ALA A 420 2.51 17.43 -14.43
C ALA A 420 2.75 18.33 -15.65
N ASN A 421 2.85 19.64 -15.45
CA ASN A 421 3.08 20.62 -16.52
C ASN A 421 4.55 20.96 -16.75
N TYR A 422 5.45 20.53 -15.87
CA TYR A 422 6.87 20.78 -16.01
C TYR A 422 7.40 20.02 -17.23
N LYS A 423 7.70 20.76 -18.30
CA LYS A 423 8.38 20.23 -19.48
C LYS A 423 9.88 20.44 -19.28
N PRO A 424 10.69 19.39 -19.05
CA PRO A 424 12.12 19.53 -18.80
C PRO A 424 12.91 20.25 -19.92
N GLY A 425 12.32 20.43 -21.11
CA GLY A 425 12.99 20.97 -22.29
C GLY A 425 13.00 22.49 -22.48
N GLN A 426 12.13 23.29 -21.86
CA GLN A 426 12.10 24.74 -22.14
C GLN A 426 13.28 25.50 -21.50
N ASN A 427 13.85 24.97 -20.42
CA ASN A 427 15.04 25.52 -19.77
C ASN A 427 16.33 24.78 -20.16
N ALA A 428 16.27 23.52 -20.60
CA ALA A 428 17.44 22.78 -21.08
C ALA A 428 18.09 23.44 -22.32
N ALA A 429 17.28 24.00 -23.23
CA ALA A 429 17.79 24.71 -24.40
C ALA A 429 18.61 25.97 -24.05
N LYS A 430 18.39 26.59 -22.89
CA LYS A 430 19.18 27.72 -22.39
C LYS A 430 20.50 27.29 -21.75
N ALA A 431 20.63 26.02 -21.38
CA ALA A 431 21.81 25.44 -20.76
C ALA A 431 22.72 24.70 -21.75
N LEU A 432 22.29 24.51 -23.01
CA LEU A 432 23.11 23.86 -24.02
C LEU A 432 24.34 24.72 -24.35
N PRO A 433 25.54 24.13 -24.45
CA PRO A 433 26.70 24.83 -24.98
C PRO A 433 26.38 25.32 -26.41
N ALA A 434 26.89 26.50 -26.76
CA ALA A 434 26.62 27.14 -28.06
C ALA A 434 26.90 26.22 -29.26
N SER A 435 27.87 25.31 -29.14
CA SER A 435 28.18 24.28 -30.14
C SER A 435 27.04 23.29 -30.36
N ALA A 436 26.39 22.78 -29.30
CA ALA A 436 25.24 21.89 -29.43
C ALA A 436 24.04 22.61 -30.05
N LEU A 437 23.85 23.89 -29.72
CA LEU A 437 22.78 24.71 -30.29
C LEU A 437 22.98 24.93 -31.80
N THR A 438 24.20 25.22 -32.23
CA THR A 438 24.55 25.34 -33.66
C THR A 438 24.34 24.02 -34.40
N MET A 439 24.73 22.88 -33.82
CA MET A 439 24.51 21.55 -34.43
C MET A 439 23.02 21.25 -34.61
N LEU A 440 22.19 21.57 -33.61
CA LEU A 440 20.74 21.41 -33.71
C LEU A 440 20.12 22.30 -34.78
N GLN A 441 20.62 23.53 -34.95
CA GLN A 441 20.18 24.41 -36.04
C GLN A 441 20.56 23.87 -37.41
N THR A 442 21.77 23.31 -37.57
CA THR A 442 22.20 22.67 -38.82
C THR A 442 21.31 21.48 -39.17
N ILE A 443 21.02 20.60 -38.19
CA ILE A 443 20.10 19.46 -38.38
C ILE A 443 18.69 19.95 -38.75
N GLY A 444 18.16 20.95 -38.04
CA GLY A 444 16.83 21.49 -38.31
C GLY A 444 16.70 22.14 -39.69
N LYS A 445 17.72 22.88 -40.15
CA LYS A 445 17.76 23.47 -41.49
C LYS A 445 17.73 22.41 -42.60
N ALA A 446 18.50 21.33 -42.45
CA ALA A 446 18.51 20.24 -43.41
C ALA A 446 17.18 19.47 -43.44
N GLN A 447 16.57 19.21 -42.27
CA GLN A 447 15.27 18.53 -42.19
C GLN A 447 14.12 19.38 -42.78
N ALA A 448 14.21 20.70 -42.68
CA ALA A 448 13.24 21.62 -43.27
C ALA A 448 13.40 21.80 -44.78
N MET A 449 14.52 21.37 -45.37
CA MET A 449 14.77 21.50 -46.80
C MET A 449 14.02 20.40 -47.57
N PRO A 450 12.98 20.74 -48.35
CA PRO A 450 12.24 19.75 -49.12
C PRO A 450 13.18 19.15 -50.18
N ARG A 451 13.13 17.82 -50.34
CA ARG A 451 13.86 17.15 -51.40
C ARG A 451 13.37 17.71 -52.75
N PRO A 452 14.26 18.22 -53.62
CA PRO A 452 13.87 18.72 -54.93
C PRO A 452 13.12 17.63 -55.70
N GLN A 453 11.88 17.92 -56.09
CA GLN A 453 11.09 17.03 -56.93
C GLN A 453 11.24 17.48 -58.38
N GLY A 454 11.36 16.51 -59.28
CA GLY A 454 11.31 16.78 -60.71
C GLY A 454 10.01 17.48 -61.08
N LYS A 455 10.08 18.55 -61.88
CA LYS A 455 8.86 19.20 -62.38
C LYS A 455 8.23 18.27 -63.43
N GLN A 456 6.91 18.10 -63.37
CA GLN A 456 6.19 17.46 -64.46
C GLN A 456 6.34 18.32 -65.72
N ASP A 457 6.69 17.69 -66.83
CA ASP A 457 6.74 18.35 -68.13
C ASP A 457 5.32 18.87 -68.45
N PRO A 458 5.12 20.18 -68.62
CA PRO A 458 3.80 20.74 -68.88
C PRO A 458 3.22 20.28 -70.22
N SER A 459 4.04 19.71 -71.12
CA SER A 459 3.61 19.13 -72.40
C SER A 459 3.34 17.63 -72.35
N ASP A 460 3.81 16.93 -71.30
CA ASP A 460 3.52 15.52 -71.04
C ASP A 460 3.47 15.27 -69.52
N PRO A 461 2.28 15.30 -68.89
CA PRO A 461 2.15 15.17 -67.44
C PRO A 461 2.60 13.81 -66.89
N LYS A 462 2.88 12.82 -67.76
CA LYS A 462 3.47 11.53 -67.37
C LYS A 462 5.01 11.57 -67.34
N LYS A 463 5.63 12.59 -67.91
CA LYS A 463 7.08 12.75 -67.97
C LYS A 463 7.53 13.69 -66.86
N VAL A 464 8.14 13.13 -65.82
CA VAL A 464 8.80 13.89 -64.75
C VAL A 464 10.19 14.27 -65.25
N MET A 465 10.47 15.56 -65.41
CA MET A 465 11.83 16.03 -65.71
C MET A 465 12.71 15.75 -64.50
N GLU A 466 13.97 15.36 -64.71
CA GLU A 466 14.90 15.18 -63.61
C GLU A 466 14.98 16.47 -62.77
N PRO A 467 15.01 16.36 -61.44
CA PRO A 467 15.19 17.52 -60.58
C PRO A 467 16.50 18.22 -60.94
N ASP A 468 16.52 19.55 -60.84
CA ASP A 468 17.71 20.34 -61.10
C ASP A 468 18.91 19.77 -60.31
N ALA A 469 19.92 19.30 -61.04
CA ALA A 469 21.09 18.64 -60.48
C ALA A 469 21.80 19.52 -59.43
N LYS A 470 21.74 20.85 -59.59
CA LYS A 470 22.28 21.78 -58.61
C LYS A 470 21.46 21.78 -57.32
N ALA A 471 20.13 21.80 -57.42
CA ALA A 471 19.25 21.75 -56.26
C ALA A 471 19.36 20.42 -55.52
N MET A 472 19.50 19.30 -56.25
CA MET A 472 19.75 17.98 -55.64
C MET A 472 21.09 17.94 -54.92
N ALA A 473 22.17 18.48 -55.52
CA ALA A 473 23.48 18.55 -54.88
C ALA A 473 23.47 19.43 -53.62
N GLU A 474 22.75 20.56 -53.63
CA GLU A 474 22.57 21.43 -52.46
C GLU A 474 21.79 20.73 -51.34
N TRP A 475 20.75 19.98 -51.69
CA TRP A 475 19.98 19.18 -50.72
C TRP A 475 20.84 18.06 -50.12
N GLU A 476 21.59 17.32 -50.94
CA GLU A 476 22.47 16.24 -50.48
C GLU A 476 23.61 16.77 -49.60
N ALA A 477 24.20 17.92 -49.94
CA ALA A 477 25.21 18.58 -49.11
C ALA A 477 24.64 18.99 -47.74
N ALA A 478 23.42 19.54 -47.69
CA ALA A 478 22.76 19.89 -46.45
C ALA A 478 22.45 18.65 -45.58
N GLN A 479 22.04 17.53 -46.17
CA GLN A 479 21.84 16.27 -45.44
C GLN A 479 23.16 15.70 -44.90
N ALA A 480 24.24 15.77 -45.67
CA ALA A 480 25.56 15.33 -45.23
C ALA A 480 26.10 16.18 -44.06
N GLU A 481 25.92 17.50 -44.11
CA GLU A 481 26.29 18.41 -43.02
C GLU A 481 25.47 18.11 -41.74
N ALA A 482 24.17 17.85 -41.88
CA ALA A 482 23.31 17.46 -40.77
C ALA A 482 23.67 16.10 -40.17
N ALA A 483 24.10 15.13 -40.98
CA ALA A 483 24.59 13.85 -40.48
C ALA A 483 25.89 14.01 -39.66
N GLY A 484 26.80 14.87 -40.12
CA GLY A 484 28.00 15.25 -39.37
C GLY A 484 27.66 15.92 -38.03
N ALA A 485 26.74 16.89 -38.05
CA ALA A 485 26.25 17.56 -36.84
C ALA A 485 25.54 16.61 -35.87
N GLY A 486 24.76 15.65 -36.38
CA GLY A 486 24.12 14.61 -35.58
C GLY A 486 25.14 13.69 -34.90
N THR A 487 26.21 13.31 -35.59
CA THR A 487 27.29 12.49 -35.04
C THR A 487 28.06 13.24 -33.95
N ALA A 488 28.36 14.52 -34.17
CA ALA A 488 29.01 15.37 -33.17
C ALA A 488 28.13 15.58 -31.94
N LEU A 489 26.82 15.77 -32.13
CA LEU A 489 25.86 15.89 -31.03
C LEU A 489 25.75 14.58 -30.22
N ALA A 490 25.81 13.43 -30.89
CA ALA A 490 25.85 12.11 -30.23
C ALA A 490 27.10 11.95 -29.34
N ALA A 491 28.25 12.40 -29.83
CA ALA A 491 29.49 12.38 -29.05
C ALA A 491 29.40 13.31 -27.83
N MET A 492 28.84 14.51 -27.98
CA MET A 492 28.61 15.43 -26.85
C MET A 492 27.64 14.85 -25.82
N ALA A 493 26.58 14.17 -26.26
CA ALA A 493 25.61 13.48 -25.41
C ALA A 493 26.24 12.40 -24.52
N MET A 494 27.39 11.82 -24.89
CA MET A 494 28.09 10.86 -24.04
C MET A 494 28.74 11.49 -22.80
N TYR A 495 29.03 12.79 -22.84
CA TYR A 495 29.76 13.50 -21.79
C TYR A 495 28.95 14.58 -21.08
N ASP A 496 27.85 15.05 -21.69
CA ASP A 496 26.95 16.05 -21.12
C ASP A 496 25.50 15.52 -21.06
N PRO A 497 24.96 15.25 -19.85
CA PRO A 497 23.60 14.75 -19.66
C PRO A 497 22.52 15.66 -20.25
N SER A 498 22.75 16.98 -20.31
CA SER A 498 21.80 17.93 -20.89
C SER A 498 21.71 17.80 -22.42
N VAL A 499 22.82 17.44 -23.07
CA VAL A 499 22.88 17.17 -24.51
C VAL A 499 22.29 15.78 -24.81
N ALA A 500 22.47 14.80 -23.93
CA ALA A 500 21.90 13.46 -24.08
C ALA A 500 20.37 13.44 -24.16
N GLU A 501 19.69 14.21 -23.30
CA GLU A 501 18.23 14.32 -23.31
C GLU A 501 17.71 14.91 -24.63
N VAL A 502 18.39 15.94 -25.15
CA VAL A 502 18.02 16.59 -26.41
C VAL A 502 18.30 15.68 -27.60
N TYR A 503 19.45 15.00 -27.60
CA TYR A 503 19.82 14.03 -28.63
C TYR A 503 18.78 12.90 -28.75
N GLN A 504 18.40 12.29 -27.62
CA GLN A 504 17.38 11.24 -27.62
C GLN A 504 16.05 11.73 -28.17
N ARG A 505 15.63 12.98 -27.93
CA ARG A 505 14.36 13.49 -28.48
C ARG A 505 14.41 13.75 -29.99
N VAL A 506 15.53 14.26 -30.49
CA VAL A 506 15.69 14.56 -31.92
C VAL A 506 15.81 13.28 -32.74
N PHE A 507 16.45 12.24 -32.18
CA PHE A 507 16.80 11.02 -32.90
C PHE A 507 16.05 9.76 -32.44
N ALA A 508 15.18 9.82 -31.43
CA ALA A 508 14.34 8.69 -31.06
C ALA A 508 13.43 8.28 -32.24
N PRO A 509 13.27 6.97 -32.50
CA PRO A 509 12.35 6.50 -33.52
C PRO A 509 10.93 6.96 -33.18
N LYS A 510 10.36 7.82 -34.03
CA LYS A 510 8.94 8.21 -33.91
C LYS A 510 8.11 6.96 -34.13
N LYS A 511 7.38 6.50 -33.10
CA LYS A 511 6.31 5.51 -33.29
C LYS A 511 5.36 6.03 -34.37
N GLN A 512 5.09 5.20 -35.39
CA GLN A 512 4.18 5.53 -36.48
C GLN A 512 2.85 6.02 -35.90
N GLN A 513 2.53 7.30 -36.10
CA GLN A 513 1.17 7.79 -35.92
C GLN A 513 0.31 7.32 -37.09
N PRO A 514 -0.96 6.94 -36.87
CA PRO A 514 -1.88 6.66 -37.96
C PRO A 514 -2.02 7.91 -38.84
N GLY A 515 -2.01 7.69 -40.16
CA GLY A 515 -1.90 8.73 -41.18
C GLY A 515 -3.02 9.80 -41.17
N PRO A 516 -2.79 10.94 -41.83
CA PRO A 516 -3.69 12.08 -41.78
C PRO A 516 -4.99 11.82 -42.56
N LYS A 517 -6.13 12.18 -41.94
CA LYS A 517 -7.38 12.45 -42.67
C LYS A 517 -7.23 13.77 -43.45
N GLY A 518 -7.85 13.81 -44.63
CA GLY A 518 -7.74 14.88 -45.64
C GLY A 518 -8.20 16.28 -45.19
N PRO A 519 -8.11 17.27 -46.10
CA PRO A 519 -8.14 18.69 -45.74
C PRO A 519 -9.57 19.15 -45.45
N GLU A 520 -9.86 19.48 -44.19
CA GLU A 520 -10.98 20.35 -43.82
C GLU A 520 -10.51 21.81 -43.85
N GLY A 521 -11.29 22.65 -44.51
CA GLY A 521 -10.97 24.05 -44.78
C GLY A 521 -10.91 24.92 -43.53
N ASN A 522 -9.91 25.79 -43.52
CA ASN A 522 -9.77 26.93 -42.60
C ASN A 522 -10.98 27.87 -42.72
N GLN A 523 -11.73 28.07 -41.62
CA GLN A 523 -12.43 29.32 -41.36
C GLN A 523 -12.21 29.76 -39.91
N THR A 524 -11.74 30.99 -39.77
CA THR A 524 -11.49 31.73 -38.52
C THR A 524 -12.82 32.06 -37.82
N PRO A 525 -12.91 32.00 -36.47
CA PRO A 525 -14.16 32.26 -35.76
C PRO A 525 -14.40 33.76 -35.55
N ALA A 526 -15.60 34.22 -35.89
CA ALA A 526 -16.25 35.43 -35.37
C ALA A 526 -17.34 35.00 -34.35
N PRO A 527 -17.76 35.87 -33.41
CA PRO A 527 -18.30 35.46 -32.12
C PRO A 527 -19.74 34.97 -32.20
N ALA A 528 -20.02 33.83 -31.56
CA ALA A 528 -21.36 33.29 -31.42
C ALA A 528 -22.10 33.93 -30.23
N THR A 529 -23.19 34.62 -30.54
CA THR A 529 -24.32 34.87 -29.65
C THR A 529 -25.01 33.55 -29.30
N SER A 530 -25.35 33.40 -28.02
CA SER A 530 -26.23 32.36 -27.49
C SER A 530 -27.61 32.44 -28.15
N ASP A 531 -28.12 31.32 -28.65
CA ASP A 531 -29.53 30.90 -28.55
C ASP A 531 -29.71 29.63 -29.39
N ASP A 532 -29.70 28.46 -28.75
CA ASP A 532 -30.42 27.30 -29.27
C ASP A 532 -30.69 26.27 -28.16
N SER A 533 -31.84 26.40 -27.51
CA SER A 533 -32.51 25.30 -26.83
C SER A 533 -33.97 25.32 -27.25
N GLY A 534 -34.25 24.77 -28.43
CA GLY A 534 -35.59 24.60 -28.99
C GLY A 534 -36.44 23.58 -28.23
N LEU A 535 -36.70 23.84 -26.94
CA LEU A 535 -37.79 23.22 -26.19
C LEU A 535 -38.84 24.31 -25.95
N THR A 536 -40.06 24.02 -26.37
CA THR A 536 -41.19 24.91 -26.10
C THR A 536 -41.46 24.96 -24.59
N VAL A 537 -42.02 26.08 -24.12
CA VAL A 537 -42.39 26.27 -22.70
C VAL A 537 -43.32 25.15 -22.22
N ASP A 538 -44.18 24.64 -23.10
CA ASP A 538 -45.10 23.54 -22.82
C ASP A 538 -44.37 22.20 -22.63
N GLU A 539 -43.30 21.93 -23.38
CA GLU A 539 -42.47 20.71 -23.20
C GLU A 539 -41.66 20.73 -21.90
N LEU A 540 -41.22 21.92 -21.46
CA LEU A 540 -40.56 22.10 -20.17
C LEU A 540 -41.53 21.92 -18.99
N LEU A 541 -42.78 22.41 -19.14
CA LEU A 541 -43.84 22.23 -18.16
C LEU A 541 -44.27 20.75 -18.06
N ASP A 542 -44.40 20.05 -19.18
CA ASP A 542 -44.77 18.63 -19.19
C ASP A 542 -43.68 17.74 -18.57
N ARG A 543 -42.39 18.06 -18.80
CA ARG A 543 -41.28 17.38 -18.12
C ARG A 543 -41.26 17.63 -16.61
N LYS A 544 -41.51 18.86 -16.16
CA LYS A 544 -41.59 19.17 -14.73
C LYS A 544 -42.77 18.49 -14.06
N LYS A 545 -43.92 18.41 -14.75
CA LYS A 545 -45.10 17.71 -14.25
C LYS A 545 -44.84 16.20 -14.09
N LYS A 546 -44.24 15.55 -15.09
CA LYS A 546 -43.86 14.13 -15.02
C LYS A 546 -42.83 13.84 -13.93
N SER A 547 -41.88 14.74 -13.71
CA SER A 547 -40.91 14.62 -12.61
C SER A 547 -41.58 14.77 -11.23
N ALA A 548 -42.57 15.66 -11.10
CA ALA A 548 -43.31 15.86 -9.85
C ALA A 548 -44.25 14.68 -9.54
N GLU A 549 -44.87 14.09 -10.57
CA GLU A 549 -45.69 12.88 -10.44
C GLU A 549 -44.83 11.66 -10.04
N ALA A 550 -43.61 11.52 -10.59
CA ALA A 550 -42.67 10.47 -10.19
C ALA A 550 -42.17 10.65 -8.74
N GLN A 551 -41.94 11.88 -8.29
CA GLN A 551 -41.56 12.17 -6.91
C GLN A 551 -42.73 11.95 -5.93
N LEU A 552 -43.96 12.21 -6.34
CA LEU A 552 -45.16 11.94 -5.55
C LEU A 552 -45.43 10.43 -5.40
N GLU A 553 -45.17 9.64 -6.43
CA GLU A 553 -45.21 8.17 -6.35
C GLU A 553 -44.12 7.60 -5.44
N LEU A 554 -42.90 8.17 -5.48
CA LEU A 554 -41.81 7.77 -4.58
C LEU A 554 -42.16 8.08 -3.10
N ALA A 555 -42.74 9.26 -2.84
CA ALA A 555 -43.16 9.66 -1.49
C ALA A 555 -44.28 8.77 -0.93
N LYS A 556 -45.19 8.25 -1.77
CA LYS A 556 -46.22 7.29 -1.34
C LYS A 556 -45.62 5.92 -0.98
N MET A 557 -44.55 5.49 -1.65
CA MET A 557 -43.85 4.24 -1.30
C MET A 557 -43.08 4.34 0.02
N ASP A 558 -42.52 5.52 0.31
CA ASP A 558 -41.86 5.78 1.60
C ASP A 558 -42.86 5.78 2.77
N ASP A 559 -44.09 6.30 2.55
CA ASP A 559 -45.15 6.34 3.56
C ASP A 559 -45.73 4.94 3.87
N VAL A 560 -45.81 4.07 2.86
CA VAL A 560 -46.16 2.65 3.03
C VAL A 560 -45.08 1.92 3.81
N THR A 561 -43.80 2.21 3.54
CA THR A 561 -42.67 1.60 4.25
C THR A 561 -42.62 2.05 5.71
N ALA A 562 -42.88 3.33 5.99
CA ALA A 562 -43.00 3.86 7.35
C ALA A 562 -44.19 3.25 8.12
N SER A 563 -45.32 3.05 7.44
CA SER A 563 -46.52 2.42 8.01
C SER A 563 -46.27 0.94 8.35
N VAL A 564 -45.58 0.19 7.48
CA VAL A 564 -45.20 -1.21 7.74
C VAL A 564 -44.21 -1.34 8.89
N ASN A 565 -43.25 -0.43 9.00
CA ASN A 565 -42.28 -0.42 10.11
C ASN A 565 -42.93 -0.05 11.45
N THR A 566 -43.90 0.86 11.43
CA THR A 566 -44.68 1.23 12.63
C THR A 566 -45.54 0.06 13.09
N LEU A 567 -46.23 -0.63 12.16
CA LEU A 567 -47.03 -1.82 12.45
C LEU A 567 -46.16 -2.97 12.98
N ALA A 568 -44.96 -3.17 12.44
CA ALA A 568 -44.01 -4.17 12.93
C ALA A 568 -43.49 -3.86 14.35
N ALA A 569 -43.28 -2.58 14.67
CA ALA A 569 -42.89 -2.14 16.00
C ALA A 569 -44.02 -2.30 17.04
N GLU A 570 -45.28 -2.03 16.64
CA GLU A 570 -46.46 -2.22 17.50
C GLU A 570 -46.73 -3.72 17.75
N LEU A 571 -46.66 -4.57 16.72
CA LEU A 571 -46.82 -6.03 16.86
C LEU A 571 -45.72 -6.67 17.73
N SER A 572 -44.49 -6.18 17.64
CA SER A 572 -43.38 -6.60 18.52
C SER A 572 -43.65 -6.25 19.98
N LYS A 573 -44.23 -5.07 20.23
CA LYS A 573 -44.55 -4.56 21.57
C LYS A 573 -45.74 -5.28 22.22
N GLU A 574 -46.73 -5.69 21.43
CA GLU A 574 -47.97 -6.30 21.92
C GLU A 574 -47.88 -7.83 22.06
N HIS A 575 -47.03 -8.49 21.26
CA HIS A 575 -46.98 -9.96 21.21
C HIS A 575 -45.61 -10.58 21.50
N GLY A 576 -44.58 -9.79 21.81
CA GLY A 576 -43.26 -10.29 22.20
C GLY A 576 -42.56 -11.12 21.12
N VAL A 577 -42.91 -10.90 19.84
CA VAL A 577 -42.35 -11.64 18.71
C VAL A 577 -41.06 -10.98 18.24
N THR A 578 -39.95 -11.71 18.29
CA THR A 578 -38.64 -11.25 17.81
C THR A 578 -38.66 -10.98 16.30
N VAL A 579 -38.00 -9.89 15.88
CA VAL A 579 -37.89 -9.38 14.48
C VAL A 579 -37.50 -10.44 13.44
N GLN A 580 -36.84 -11.54 13.85
CA GLN A 580 -36.53 -12.68 12.99
C GLN A 580 -37.79 -13.40 12.43
N ALA A 581 -38.91 -13.45 13.15
CA ALA A 581 -40.12 -14.12 12.67
C ALA A 581 -40.89 -13.28 11.63
N ALA A 582 -40.80 -11.94 11.69
CA ALA A 582 -41.40 -11.03 10.71
C ALA A 582 -40.66 -11.10 9.36
N ASN A 583 -39.35 -11.31 9.38
CA ASN A 583 -38.55 -11.48 8.16
C ASN A 583 -38.80 -12.83 7.47
N VAL A 584 -39.10 -13.88 8.23
CA VAL A 584 -39.49 -15.20 7.68
C VAL A 584 -40.88 -15.14 7.01
N ALA A 585 -41.82 -14.37 7.55
CA ALA A 585 -43.14 -14.17 6.92
C ALA A 585 -43.04 -13.40 5.58
N ASN A 586 -42.10 -12.46 5.46
CA ASN A 586 -41.83 -11.71 4.23
C ASN A 586 -41.13 -12.54 3.14
N GLU A 587 -40.31 -13.52 3.52
CA GLU A 587 -39.70 -14.48 2.59
C GLU A 587 -40.74 -15.48 2.06
N ILE A 588 -41.64 -15.97 2.92
CA ILE A 588 -42.72 -16.92 2.53
C ILE A 588 -43.72 -16.29 1.53
N LEU A 589 -43.96 -14.97 1.62
CA LEU A 589 -44.82 -14.25 0.68
C LEU A 589 -44.16 -14.00 -0.70
N LYS A 590 -42.82 -13.98 -0.77
CA LYS A 590 -42.07 -13.80 -2.03
C LYS A 590 -41.99 -15.09 -2.85
N ASP A 591 -41.98 -16.25 -2.20
CA ASP A 591 -41.82 -17.55 -2.87
C ASP A 591 -43.08 -18.10 -3.53
N HIS A 592 -44.26 -17.56 -3.23
CA HIS A 592 -45.52 -18.05 -3.82
C HIS A 592 -45.81 -17.59 -5.26
N ASN A 593 -44.91 -16.83 -5.91
CA ASN A 593 -45.20 -16.15 -7.18
C ASN A 593 -44.20 -16.38 -8.33
N LYS A 594 -43.56 -17.57 -8.44
CA LYS A 594 -42.83 -17.93 -9.68
C LYS A 594 -43.16 -19.32 -10.23
N PRO A 595 -43.45 -19.45 -11.55
CA PRO A 595 -43.74 -20.73 -12.18
C PRO A 595 -42.44 -21.51 -12.47
N SER A 596 -42.46 -22.79 -12.11
CA SER A 596 -41.38 -23.75 -12.31
C SER A 596 -41.17 -24.12 -13.79
N GLY A 597 -39.92 -24.07 -14.28
CA GLY A 597 -39.57 -24.49 -15.63
C GLY A 597 -38.11 -24.95 -15.83
N ARG A 598 -37.92 -26.27 -15.78
CA ARG A 598 -37.00 -27.15 -16.56
C ARG A 598 -35.45 -26.96 -16.59
N LYS A 599 -34.78 -27.97 -16.01
CA LYS A 599 -33.74 -28.91 -16.52
C LYS A 599 -32.85 -28.55 -17.74
N ALA A 600 -31.51 -28.64 -17.56
CA ALA A 600 -30.51 -29.37 -18.38
C ALA A 600 -29.08 -29.23 -17.76
N LYS A 601 -28.42 -30.30 -17.26
CA LYS A 601 -27.32 -31.11 -17.86
C LYS A 601 -26.06 -30.36 -18.39
N ALA A 602 -24.97 -30.48 -17.60
CA ALA A 602 -23.49 -30.54 -17.79
C ALA A 602 -22.85 -30.45 -19.20
N PRO A 603 -21.51 -30.16 -19.38
CA PRO A 603 -20.40 -30.32 -18.40
C PRO A 603 -19.36 -29.18 -18.28
N LEU A 604 -18.57 -29.25 -17.19
CA LEU A 604 -17.42 -28.40 -16.88
C LEU A 604 -16.23 -28.66 -17.82
N HIS A 605 -15.63 -27.58 -18.32
CA HIS A 605 -14.23 -27.53 -18.73
C HIS A 605 -13.41 -26.94 -17.58
N VAL A 606 -12.37 -27.66 -17.17
CA VAL A 606 -11.35 -27.22 -16.21
C VAL A 606 -10.17 -26.76 -17.04
N ASP A 607 -9.79 -25.49 -16.91
CA ASP A 607 -8.46 -25.02 -17.30
C ASP A 607 -7.97 -23.90 -16.37
N GLU A 608 -6.72 -24.13 -15.93
CA GLU A 608 -5.67 -23.19 -15.54
C GLU A 608 -5.89 -22.20 -14.40
N PHE A 609 -5.14 -22.38 -13.30
CA PHE A 609 -4.36 -21.28 -12.71
C PHE A 609 -3.14 -21.81 -11.94
N GLY A 610 -1.96 -21.38 -12.38
CA GLY A 610 -0.69 -21.54 -11.67
C GLY A 610 -0.10 -20.18 -11.30
N ARG A 611 0.57 -20.17 -10.13
CA ARG A 611 1.53 -19.19 -9.58
C ARG A 611 0.96 -17.95 -8.89
N THR A 612 1.05 -17.96 -7.56
CA THR A 612 1.92 -17.05 -6.79
C THR A 612 1.91 -17.47 -5.31
N TYR A 613 2.99 -18.09 -4.83
CA TYR A 613 3.35 -18.08 -3.42
C TYR A 613 4.87 -17.96 -3.31
N GLY A 614 5.30 -16.87 -2.67
CA GLY A 614 6.64 -16.65 -2.16
C GLY A 614 6.50 -15.84 -0.88
N GLU A 615 7.11 -16.37 0.17
CA GLU A 615 7.48 -15.72 1.44
C GLU A 615 6.42 -15.65 2.56
N GLY A 616 6.78 -16.25 3.70
CA GLY A 616 6.07 -16.08 4.97
C GLY A 616 6.24 -17.22 5.98
N ALA A 617 7.47 -17.63 6.31
CA ALA A 617 7.72 -18.53 7.44
C ALA A 617 9.01 -18.14 8.19
N GLU A 618 8.95 -17.04 8.94
CA GLU A 618 9.85 -16.79 10.07
C GLU A 618 9.07 -15.99 11.12
N THR A 619 8.55 -16.66 12.14
CA THR A 619 8.38 -16.14 13.52
C THR A 619 7.68 -17.20 14.38
N ALA A 620 8.48 -18.07 15.00
CA ALA A 620 8.08 -18.78 16.22
C ALA A 620 9.34 -19.26 16.95
N TYR A 621 10.03 -18.36 17.65
CA TYR A 621 11.12 -18.72 18.56
C TYR A 621 11.20 -17.88 19.85
N ASP A 622 10.11 -17.20 20.25
CA ASP A 622 10.10 -16.33 21.44
C ASP A 622 9.21 -16.81 22.61
N GLU A 623 8.79 -18.08 22.64
CA GLU A 623 8.01 -18.64 23.77
C GLU A 623 8.71 -19.77 24.54
N MET A 624 10.05 -19.78 24.62
CA MET A 624 10.79 -20.77 25.43
C MET A 624 11.61 -20.18 26.59
N ILE A 625 11.03 -19.21 27.32
CA ILE A 625 11.62 -18.72 28.58
C ILE A 625 10.75 -18.94 29.84
N PRO A 626 9.40 -19.11 29.78
CA PRO A 626 8.64 -19.52 30.97
C PRO A 626 8.60 -21.04 31.24
N ALA A 627 8.98 -21.89 30.28
CA ALA A 627 8.91 -23.35 30.42
C ALA A 627 10.14 -23.97 31.10
N SER A 628 11.30 -23.31 31.07
CA SER A 628 12.56 -23.87 31.58
C SER A 628 12.67 -23.87 33.11
N GLN A 629 11.96 -22.97 33.79
CA GLN A 629 11.87 -22.96 35.26
C GLN A 629 10.98 -24.09 35.81
N PHE A 630 9.97 -24.51 35.04
CA PHE A 630 9.09 -25.63 35.40
C PHE A 630 9.79 -27.00 35.27
N TYR A 631 10.71 -27.16 34.31
CA TYR A 631 11.44 -28.43 34.11
C TYR A 631 12.68 -28.58 35.00
N ALA A 632 13.29 -27.49 35.47
CA ALA A 632 14.47 -27.55 36.33
C ALA A 632 14.17 -28.11 37.74
N GLU A 633 12.99 -27.84 38.28
CA GLU A 633 12.56 -28.30 39.60
C GLU A 633 12.17 -29.79 39.61
N LYS A 634 11.71 -30.31 38.46
CA LYS A 634 11.29 -31.72 38.29
C LYS A 634 12.43 -32.68 37.92
N LEU A 635 13.51 -32.20 37.27
CA LEU A 635 14.54 -33.08 36.68
C LEU A 635 15.87 -33.15 37.46
N LYS A 636 16.03 -32.40 38.57
CA LYS A 636 17.23 -32.43 39.43
C LYS A 636 18.58 -32.37 38.68
N LEU A 637 18.70 -31.51 37.66
CA LEU A 637 19.97 -31.32 36.96
C LEU A 637 20.91 -30.39 37.76
N PRO A 638 22.24 -30.62 37.74
CA PRO A 638 23.18 -29.77 38.49
C PRO A 638 23.24 -28.36 37.92
N VAL A 639 23.07 -27.36 38.79
CA VAL A 639 23.05 -25.91 38.48
C VAL A 639 24.31 -25.44 37.75
N ASP A 640 25.42 -26.16 37.86
CA ASP A 640 26.70 -25.80 37.23
C ASP A 640 26.72 -26.02 35.71
N GLU A 641 25.90 -26.93 35.16
CA GLU A 641 25.76 -27.10 33.71
C GLU A 641 24.91 -25.99 33.07
N LEU A 642 23.86 -25.55 33.76
CA LEU A 642 23.05 -24.39 33.35
C LEU A 642 23.86 -23.09 33.34
N LYS A 643 24.77 -22.92 34.31
CA LYS A 643 25.70 -21.79 34.34
C LYS A 643 26.73 -21.84 33.22
N ARG A 644 27.23 -23.03 32.83
CA ARG A 644 28.12 -23.20 31.66
C ARG A 644 27.40 -22.88 30.35
N TRP A 645 26.15 -23.32 30.21
CA TRP A 645 25.32 -23.05 29.05
C TRP A 645 25.02 -21.55 28.88
N ALA A 646 24.62 -20.86 29.96
CA ALA A 646 24.37 -19.41 29.93
C ALA A 646 25.65 -18.59 29.64
N LYS A 647 26.80 -19.03 30.16
CA LYS A 647 28.10 -18.36 29.94
C LYS A 647 28.65 -18.57 28.52
N ALA A 648 28.22 -19.63 27.82
CA ALA A 648 28.52 -19.84 26.41
C ALA A 648 27.69 -18.91 25.50
N GLN A 649 26.41 -18.69 25.83
CA GLN A 649 25.53 -17.76 25.11
C GLN A 649 25.98 -16.29 25.22
N GLN A 650 26.46 -15.87 26.41
CA GLN A 650 26.88 -14.49 26.65
C GLN A 650 28.18 -14.08 25.91
N LYS A 651 28.97 -15.05 25.39
CA LYS A 651 30.19 -14.79 24.62
C LYS A 651 29.97 -14.72 23.10
N GLY A 652 28.77 -15.02 22.60
CA GLY A 652 28.46 -15.05 21.15
C GLY A 652 27.98 -13.73 20.55
N ALA A 653 27.68 -12.72 21.35
CA ALA A 653 27.03 -11.49 20.88
C ALA A 653 27.99 -10.30 20.73
N SER A 654 29.09 -10.46 19.99
CA SER A 654 29.87 -9.35 19.42
C SER A 654 31.00 -9.85 18.53
N ALA A 655 30.76 -9.93 17.22
CA ALA A 655 31.69 -9.65 16.10
C ALA A 655 31.28 -10.43 14.84
N SER A 656 30.91 -9.70 13.79
CA SER A 656 30.82 -10.20 12.42
C SER A 656 32.23 -10.50 11.89
N LYS A 657 32.75 -11.68 12.24
CA LYS A 657 33.72 -12.41 11.43
C LYS A 657 33.20 -13.84 11.34
N LYS A 658 32.74 -14.26 10.17
CA LYS A 658 32.39 -15.66 9.90
C LYS A 658 33.68 -16.47 9.96
N GLU A 659 33.94 -17.09 11.10
CA GLU A 659 35.03 -18.04 11.28
C GLU A 659 34.66 -19.33 10.52
N ILE A 660 35.54 -19.77 9.62
CA ILE A 660 35.37 -21.04 8.89
C ILE A 660 36.03 -22.13 9.73
N HIS A 661 35.24 -23.08 10.22
CA HIS A 661 35.75 -24.20 10.99
C HIS A 661 36.23 -25.32 10.05
N ARG A 662 37.53 -25.63 10.08
CA ARG A 662 38.16 -26.64 9.21
C ARG A 662 38.51 -27.91 10.00
N GLY A 663 38.39 -29.06 9.35
CA GLY A 663 38.89 -30.34 9.88
C GLY A 663 38.04 -30.94 11.01
N LEU A 664 36.80 -30.48 11.18
CA LEU A 664 35.86 -31.08 12.14
C LEU A 664 35.32 -32.41 11.59
N THR A 665 35.13 -33.38 12.48
CA THR A 665 34.33 -34.57 12.17
C THR A 665 32.85 -34.19 12.02
N PRO A 666 32.02 -34.98 11.30
CA PRO A 666 30.59 -34.71 11.16
C PRO A 666 29.85 -34.56 12.49
N GLU A 667 30.24 -35.30 13.52
CA GLU A 667 29.65 -35.22 14.85
C GLU A 667 30.02 -33.91 15.57
N GLN A 668 31.26 -33.45 15.43
CA GLN A 668 31.69 -32.16 15.97
C GLN A 668 31.02 -30.98 15.25
N ALA A 669 30.83 -31.09 13.92
CA ALA A 669 30.15 -30.07 13.14
C ALA A 669 28.67 -29.90 13.55
N ARG A 670 28.00 -30.98 13.96
CA ARG A 670 26.61 -30.95 14.46
C ARG A 670 26.43 -30.26 15.81
N MET A 671 27.52 -30.03 16.54
CA MET A 671 27.48 -29.31 17.82
C MET A 671 27.65 -27.79 17.64
N LEU A 672 27.95 -27.31 16.43
CA LEU A 672 28.04 -25.89 16.14
C LEU A 672 26.63 -25.26 16.01
N PRO A 673 26.48 -23.94 16.27
CA PRO A 673 25.23 -23.23 16.04
C PRO A 673 24.77 -23.31 14.58
N SER A 674 23.44 -23.38 14.38
CA SER A 674 22.82 -23.33 13.05
C SER A 674 23.27 -22.06 12.31
N GLY A 675 23.63 -22.22 11.03
CA GLY A 675 24.23 -21.17 10.19
C GLY A 675 25.77 -21.04 10.23
N SER A 676 26.48 -21.81 11.06
CA SER A 676 27.96 -21.85 11.05
C SER A 676 28.51 -22.44 9.73
N LEU A 677 29.62 -21.90 9.21
CA LEU A 677 30.30 -22.43 8.02
C LEU A 677 31.39 -23.44 8.43
N VAL A 678 31.28 -24.66 7.92
CA VAL A 678 32.23 -25.75 8.13
C VAL A 678 32.80 -26.20 6.80
N GLU A 679 34.12 -26.33 6.72
CA GLU A 679 34.80 -26.95 5.59
C GLU A 679 34.96 -28.44 5.88
N ASP A 680 34.26 -29.29 5.11
CA ASP A 680 34.33 -30.73 5.27
C ASP A 680 35.72 -31.29 4.87
N GLN A 681 35.95 -32.58 5.12
CA GLN A 681 37.24 -33.21 4.86
C GLN A 681 37.65 -33.18 3.37
N ASN A 682 36.73 -32.86 2.47
CA ASN A 682 36.97 -32.71 1.03
C ASN A 682 37.16 -31.23 0.61
N GLY A 683 37.24 -30.30 1.56
CA GLY A 683 37.39 -28.87 1.28
C GLY A 683 36.09 -28.15 0.90
N VAL A 684 34.92 -28.79 1.07
CA VAL A 684 33.63 -28.19 0.68
C VAL A 684 33.03 -27.44 1.87
N LEU A 685 32.75 -26.15 1.68
CA LEU A 685 32.06 -25.32 2.66
C LEU A 685 30.58 -25.67 2.71
N ARG A 686 30.10 -25.97 3.92
CA ARG A 686 28.69 -26.26 4.21
C ARG A 686 28.24 -25.44 5.40
N THR A 687 27.00 -24.97 5.35
CA THR A 687 26.32 -24.40 6.51
C THR A 687 25.74 -25.52 7.37
N VAL A 688 25.95 -25.44 8.68
CA VAL A 688 25.31 -26.34 9.64
C VAL A 688 23.80 -26.02 9.64
N PRO A 689 22.93 -27.00 9.35
CA PRO A 689 21.50 -26.79 9.23
C PRO A 689 20.87 -26.39 10.58
#